data_AF-A0A1G9KIU6-F1
#
_entry.id   AF-A0A1G9KIU6-F1
#
_cell.length_a   1.000
_cell.length_b   1.000
_cell.length_c   1.000
_cell.angle_alpha   90.00
_cell.angle_beta   90.00
_cell.angle_gamma   90.00
#
_symmetry.space_group_name_H-M   'P 1'
#
loop_
_entity.id
_entity.type
_entity.pdbx_description
1 polymer ?
#
loop_
_entity_poly.entity_id
_entity_poly.type
_entity_poly.pdbx_seq_one_letter_code
_entity_poly.pdbx_strand_id
1 'polypeptide(L)'
;MTVGLDTRLREVLGKKTADTLAEGLGLETAGDLLGHYPFRYAQRGERTDLASLGIGDDVTVAAQVRAAVKKTFTPRSGKSRGRGRGELLEVIVADEAGRSLTLTFFNQGWRSKELVAGRWGLFAGKVAQFRGRLQLNSPQYQLLAEDAEDPGSAIEEFAGTLIPVYPATAEMPTWNVAKAVHTVLGLVPSPPDPLPAPLRERLGLLDYGTALHQIHRPDSHEYLGAAKKRLKWQEALVMQTVLVRRKAASAGEAADPYPEGGAILDAFDARLPFALTAGQEQVGAEIAAELAREHPMHRLLQGDVGSGKTLVALRAMLQVVAHGGQAALLAPTEVLAAQHHRSIAEMLGDLADGGQLGAPTEATQVVLLTGSATAAQRRPVLDAVRTGTAGIVIGTHALLYDGVDFANLGLVVVDEQHRFGVEQRDALRAKAKKPPHTLVMTATPIPRTVAMTVYGDLETSRLTELPAGRSPIATHVVPYTDQRWMHRTWSRIREEAAAGRQAYVVCPRVGGDDTEDPGTNEKRPPLAVTDIVEELRANQLSGLRLGLLHGRLDPEEKDRVMRAYAAGDIDVLVATTVIEVGVNVPNATAMVVLDAERFGISQLHQLRGRVGRGSHAGLCLLVSEAFEGTPARERLDAVASTTDGFALAELDLEQRREGDVLGAAQSGMKSHVKLLSLLKDADIIAASRAEATALVEADPQLERFPGFAALVDDLAADRGEFLEKG
;
A
#
# COMPACT_ATOMS: atom_id res chain seq x y z
N MET A 1 9.26 43.35 -10.55
CA MET A 1 8.42 42.46 -9.74
C MET A 1 9.34 41.50 -9.05
N THR A 2 9.22 41.34 -7.74
CA THR A 2 9.99 40.34 -7.00
C THR A 2 9.34 38.98 -7.28
N VAL A 3 10.05 38.06 -7.93
CA VAL A 3 9.53 36.72 -8.24
C VAL A 3 9.54 35.90 -6.94
N GLY A 4 8.37 35.52 -6.44
CA GLY A 4 8.19 34.67 -5.26
C GLY A 4 7.86 33.22 -5.63
N LEU A 5 7.75 32.35 -4.64
CA LEU A 5 7.37 30.94 -4.85
C LEU A 5 5.92 30.80 -5.37
N ASP A 6 5.04 31.73 -5.04
CA ASP A 6 3.65 31.81 -5.48
C ASP A 6 3.48 32.39 -6.90
N THR A 7 4.57 32.92 -7.50
CA THR A 7 4.51 33.54 -8.83
C THR A 7 4.22 32.49 -9.90
N ARG A 8 3.26 32.79 -10.79
CA ARG A 8 2.86 31.89 -11.88
C ARG A 8 3.98 31.71 -12.90
N LEU A 9 4.21 30.49 -13.36
CA LEU A 9 5.26 30.18 -14.35
C LEU A 9 5.10 30.94 -15.67
N ARG A 10 3.86 31.29 -16.05
CA ARG A 10 3.58 32.10 -17.25
C ARG A 10 4.26 33.47 -17.22
N GLU A 11 4.47 34.03 -16.03
CA GLU A 11 5.10 35.33 -15.84
C GLU A 11 6.64 35.25 -15.93
N VAL A 12 7.21 34.04 -15.88
CA VAL A 12 8.66 33.81 -15.75
C VAL A 12 9.27 33.06 -16.94
N LEU A 13 8.58 32.04 -17.48
CA LEU A 13 9.13 31.09 -18.48
C LEU A 13 8.55 31.22 -19.89
N GLY A 14 7.61 32.16 -20.08
CA GLY A 14 6.85 32.35 -21.32
C GLY A 14 5.70 31.35 -21.48
N LYS A 15 4.63 31.79 -22.17
CA LYS A 15 3.34 31.08 -22.23
C LYS A 15 3.45 29.61 -22.63
N LYS A 16 4.17 29.31 -23.72
CA LYS A 16 4.28 27.94 -24.25
C LYS A 16 4.91 26.97 -23.24
N THR A 17 6.04 27.34 -22.64
CA THR A 17 6.75 26.48 -21.68
C THR A 17 5.93 26.27 -20.42
N ALA A 18 5.30 27.34 -19.90
CA ALA A 18 4.44 27.27 -18.73
C ALA A 18 3.20 26.39 -18.96
N ASP A 19 2.56 26.48 -20.13
CA ASP A 19 1.39 25.68 -20.48
C ASP A 19 1.75 24.18 -20.55
N THR A 20 2.89 23.83 -21.16
CA THR A 20 3.35 22.43 -21.21
C THR A 20 3.74 21.88 -19.83
N LEU A 21 4.31 22.71 -18.94
CA LEU A 21 4.61 22.32 -17.56
C LEU A 21 3.33 22.08 -16.74
N ALA A 22 2.30 22.92 -16.93
CA ALA A 22 1.01 22.77 -16.27
C ALA A 22 0.24 21.54 -16.78
N GLU A 23 0.08 21.39 -18.10
CA GLU A 23 -0.70 20.29 -18.69
C GLU A 23 0.00 18.93 -18.53
N GLY A 24 1.32 18.90 -18.67
CA GLY A 24 2.09 17.65 -18.66
C GLY A 24 2.53 17.20 -17.26
N LEU A 25 2.82 18.13 -16.34
CA LEU A 25 3.41 17.83 -15.03
C LEU A 25 2.63 18.44 -13.85
N GLY A 26 1.54 19.19 -14.10
CA GLY A 26 0.76 19.84 -13.05
C GLY A 26 1.50 20.97 -12.33
N LEU A 27 2.51 21.58 -12.96
CA LEU A 27 3.34 22.63 -12.35
C LEU A 27 2.87 24.01 -12.82
N GLU A 28 2.37 24.85 -11.91
CA GLU A 28 1.79 26.15 -12.25
C GLU A 28 2.56 27.35 -11.71
N THR A 29 3.25 27.18 -10.58
CA THR A 29 3.98 28.23 -9.86
C THR A 29 5.49 27.98 -9.82
N ALA A 30 6.26 29.02 -9.49
CA ALA A 30 7.70 28.90 -9.26
C ALA A 30 8.02 27.89 -8.15
N GLY A 31 7.21 27.86 -7.09
CA GLY A 31 7.31 26.90 -5.99
C GLY A 31 6.99 25.47 -6.44
N ASP A 32 6.01 25.27 -7.32
CA ASP A 32 5.75 23.94 -7.90
C ASP A 32 6.97 23.43 -8.66
N LEU A 33 7.57 24.27 -9.49
CA LEU A 33 8.73 23.90 -10.30
C LEU A 33 9.99 23.65 -9.45
N LEU A 34 10.28 24.51 -8.46
CA LEU A 34 11.39 24.31 -7.52
C LEU A 34 11.12 23.17 -6.53
N GLY A 35 9.85 22.79 -6.35
CA GLY A 35 9.46 21.59 -5.63
C GLY A 35 9.48 20.32 -6.49
N HIS A 36 9.82 20.41 -7.78
CA HIS A 36 9.90 19.26 -8.69
C HIS A 36 11.32 18.68 -8.69
N TYR A 37 11.64 17.92 -7.65
CA TYR A 37 13.02 17.47 -7.41
C TYR A 37 13.52 16.42 -8.42
N PRO A 38 14.84 16.38 -8.69
CA PRO A 38 15.43 15.29 -9.46
C PRO A 38 15.30 13.95 -8.72
N PHE A 39 14.88 12.89 -9.41
CA PHE A 39 14.81 11.54 -8.84
C PHE A 39 16.16 10.81 -8.93
N ARG A 40 17.05 11.24 -9.82
CA ARG A 40 18.41 10.69 -9.99
C ARG A 40 19.40 11.81 -10.33
N TYR A 41 20.66 11.59 -9.98
CA TYR A 41 21.78 12.42 -10.40
C TYR A 41 22.73 11.53 -11.18
N ALA A 42 22.91 11.81 -12.47
CA ALA A 42 23.88 11.12 -13.30
C ALA A 42 25.24 11.81 -13.15
N GLN A 43 26.34 11.08 -13.02
CA GLN A 43 27.65 11.71 -13.06
C GLN A 43 28.22 11.74 -14.48
N ARG A 44 28.93 12.82 -14.78
CA ARG A 44 29.68 12.93 -16.04
C ARG A 44 30.82 11.91 -16.02
N GLY A 45 30.71 10.87 -16.85
CA GLY A 45 31.70 9.78 -16.95
C GLY A 45 31.31 8.48 -16.22
N GLU A 46 30.33 8.52 -15.32
CA GLU A 46 29.76 7.32 -14.70
C GLU A 46 28.67 6.74 -15.61
N ARG A 47 28.77 5.45 -15.94
CA ARG A 47 27.92 4.82 -16.95
C ARG A 47 26.63 4.32 -16.31
N THR A 48 25.49 4.67 -16.93
CA THR A 48 24.17 4.16 -16.51
C THR A 48 24.18 2.63 -16.57
N ASP A 49 23.74 1.94 -15.51
CA ASP A 49 23.57 0.49 -15.54
C ASP A 49 22.43 0.11 -16.49
N LEU A 50 22.78 -0.48 -17.64
CA LEU A 50 21.81 -0.87 -18.66
C LEU A 50 21.08 -2.18 -18.31
N ALA A 51 21.45 -2.91 -17.24
CA ALA A 51 20.73 -4.13 -16.81
C ALA A 51 19.38 -3.84 -16.16
N SER A 52 19.24 -2.69 -15.50
CA SER A 52 18.02 -2.38 -14.74
C SER A 52 16.89 -1.83 -15.61
N LEU A 53 17.04 -1.80 -16.94
CA LEU A 53 16.06 -1.24 -17.86
C LEU A 53 14.95 -2.25 -18.17
N GLY A 54 13.73 -1.98 -17.68
CA GLY A 54 12.53 -2.75 -18.01
C GLY A 54 12.00 -2.42 -19.41
N ILE A 55 11.49 -3.42 -20.12
CA ILE A 55 10.80 -3.21 -21.40
C ILE A 55 9.49 -2.48 -21.14
N GLY A 56 9.27 -1.37 -21.85
CA GLY A 56 8.08 -0.51 -21.69
C GLY A 56 8.31 0.74 -20.85
N ASP A 57 9.45 0.87 -20.17
CA ASP A 57 9.75 2.02 -19.32
C ASP A 57 10.17 3.25 -20.15
N ASP A 58 9.72 4.45 -19.76
CA ASP A 58 10.29 5.70 -20.24
C ASP A 58 11.54 6.05 -19.42
N VAL A 59 12.70 6.06 -20.08
CA VAL A 59 13.99 6.19 -19.40
C VAL A 59 14.83 7.32 -19.97
N THR A 60 15.66 7.92 -19.13
CA THR A 60 16.75 8.81 -19.55
C THR A 60 18.10 8.18 -19.21
N VAL A 61 18.91 7.93 -20.24
CA VAL A 61 20.21 7.26 -20.14
C VAL A 61 21.30 8.26 -20.48
N ALA A 62 22.28 8.41 -19.58
CA ALA A 62 23.54 9.08 -19.88
C ALA A 62 24.51 8.05 -20.45
N ALA A 63 24.90 8.21 -21.72
CA ALA A 63 25.77 7.25 -22.38
C ALA A 63 26.66 7.90 -23.45
N GLN A 64 27.74 7.22 -23.80
CA GLN A 64 28.60 7.59 -24.91
C GLN A 64 28.13 6.89 -26.19
N VAL A 65 28.10 7.63 -27.29
CA VAL A 65 27.89 7.06 -28.63
C VAL A 65 29.10 6.22 -29.01
N ARG A 66 28.87 4.95 -29.33
CA ARG A 66 29.91 4.02 -29.82
C ARG A 66 29.93 3.95 -31.34
N ALA A 67 28.76 3.90 -31.97
CA ALA A 67 28.63 3.82 -33.41
C ALA A 67 27.31 4.41 -33.87
N ALA A 68 27.28 4.93 -35.10
CA ALA A 68 26.06 5.36 -35.78
C ALA A 68 26.04 4.76 -37.19
N VAL A 69 25.04 3.94 -37.49
CA VAL A 69 24.93 3.17 -38.73
C VAL A 69 23.64 3.53 -39.46
N LYS A 70 23.77 4.03 -40.69
CA LYS A 70 22.62 4.22 -41.58
C LYS A 70 22.31 2.92 -42.31
N LYS A 71 21.04 2.52 -42.26
CA LYS A 71 20.49 1.39 -43.00
C LYS A 71 19.28 1.87 -43.81
N THR A 72 18.97 1.14 -44.87
CA THR A 72 17.71 1.31 -45.60
C THR A 72 16.80 0.13 -45.32
N PHE A 73 15.52 0.38 -45.09
CA PHE A 73 14.52 -0.69 -44.92
C PHE A 73 13.42 -0.59 -45.97
N THR A 74 12.81 -1.73 -46.26
CA THR A 74 11.62 -1.82 -47.13
C THR A 74 10.39 -2.03 -46.24
N PRO A 75 9.39 -1.15 -46.24
CA PRO A 75 8.19 -1.31 -45.41
C PRO A 75 7.43 -2.61 -45.76
N ARG A 76 6.98 -3.36 -44.73
CA ARG A 76 6.33 -4.68 -44.91
C ARG A 76 4.82 -4.60 -45.23
N SER A 77 4.25 -3.41 -45.39
CA SER A 77 2.84 -3.22 -45.71
C SER A 77 2.59 -3.32 -47.21
N GLY A 78 1.86 -4.36 -47.63
CA GLY A 78 1.45 -4.64 -49.01
C GLY A 78 0.52 -3.59 -49.66
N LYS A 79 0.31 -2.42 -49.04
CA LYS A 79 -0.53 -1.33 -49.57
C LYS A 79 0.23 -0.08 -50.03
N SER A 80 1.57 -0.10 -50.10
CA SER A 80 2.33 1.06 -50.61
C SER A 80 3.32 0.69 -51.71
N ARG A 81 2.80 0.26 -52.87
CA ARG A 81 3.55 0.20 -54.14
C ARG A 81 3.78 1.63 -54.66
N GLY A 82 4.67 2.39 -54.01
CA GLY A 82 5.03 3.73 -54.49
C GLY A 82 5.86 4.61 -53.54
N ARG A 83 5.95 4.30 -52.25
CA ARG A 83 6.88 5.01 -51.35
C ARG A 83 8.25 4.34 -51.39
N GLY A 84 9.29 5.11 -51.69
CA GLY A 84 10.69 4.65 -51.78
C GLY A 84 11.21 3.99 -50.51
N ARG A 85 12.44 3.43 -50.59
CA ARG A 85 13.15 2.83 -49.46
C ARG A 85 13.18 3.81 -48.27
N GLY A 86 12.73 3.36 -47.10
CA GLY A 86 12.80 4.14 -45.87
C GLY A 86 14.21 4.15 -45.30
N GLU A 87 14.60 5.23 -44.63
CA GLU A 87 15.90 5.32 -43.97
C GLU A 87 15.77 4.95 -42.48
N LEU A 88 16.78 4.26 -41.95
CA LEU A 88 16.88 3.88 -40.55
C LEU A 88 18.27 4.24 -40.05
N LEU A 89 18.37 5.06 -39.01
CA LEU A 89 19.63 5.32 -38.32
C LEU A 89 19.62 4.54 -37.01
N GLU A 90 20.55 3.60 -36.86
CA GLU A 90 20.82 2.90 -35.61
C GLU A 90 22.05 3.52 -34.95
N VAL A 91 21.90 4.06 -33.75
CA VAL A 91 23.01 4.56 -32.93
C VAL A 91 23.20 3.62 -31.76
N ILE A 92 24.39 3.07 -31.61
CA ILE A 92 24.73 2.16 -30.52
C ILE A 92 25.36 2.97 -29.41
N VAL A 93 24.77 2.91 -28.23
CA VAL A 93 25.36 3.40 -26.98
C VAL A 93 25.66 2.21 -26.08
N ALA A 94 26.71 2.26 -25.28
CA ALA A 94 27.10 1.13 -24.44
C ALA A 94 27.65 1.56 -23.08
N ASP A 95 27.49 0.69 -22.07
CA ASP A 95 28.06 0.83 -20.72
C ASP A 95 29.49 0.21 -20.62
N GLU A 96 30.03 0.06 -19.41
CA GLU A 96 31.35 -0.57 -19.14
C GLU A 96 31.31 -2.09 -19.11
N ALA A 97 30.16 -2.68 -18.78
CA ALA A 97 29.94 -4.12 -18.85
C ALA A 97 29.80 -4.63 -20.30
N GLY A 98 29.93 -3.75 -21.31
CA GLY A 98 29.81 -4.08 -22.73
C GLY A 98 28.36 -4.26 -23.18
N ARG A 99 27.38 -3.90 -22.34
CA ARG A 99 25.97 -3.98 -22.70
C ARG A 99 25.63 -2.80 -23.58
N SER A 100 24.93 -3.08 -24.68
CA SER A 100 24.62 -2.10 -25.71
C SER A 100 23.12 -1.82 -25.77
N LEU A 101 22.77 -0.54 -25.81
CA LEU A 101 21.42 -0.05 -26.08
C LEU A 101 21.40 0.55 -27.50
N THR A 102 20.42 0.18 -28.31
CA THR A 102 20.30 0.67 -29.69
C THR A 102 19.30 1.82 -29.75
N LEU A 103 19.68 2.98 -30.27
CA LEU A 103 18.77 4.09 -30.53
C LEU A 103 18.37 4.06 -32.00
N THR A 104 17.08 3.92 -32.27
CA THR A 104 16.58 3.66 -33.61
C THR A 104 15.77 4.84 -34.12
N PHE A 105 16.25 5.53 -35.16
CA PHE A 105 15.57 6.68 -35.75
C PHE A 105 15.09 6.37 -37.17
N PHE A 106 13.78 6.44 -37.40
CA PHE A 106 13.18 6.23 -38.71
C PHE A 106 13.10 7.54 -39.51
N ASN A 107 13.58 7.53 -40.76
CA ASN A 107 13.61 8.67 -41.68
C ASN A 107 14.30 9.93 -41.13
N GLN A 108 15.20 9.79 -40.16
CA GLN A 108 15.94 10.88 -39.54
C GLN A 108 17.46 10.65 -39.64
N GLY A 109 17.93 10.23 -40.83
CA GLY A 109 19.35 9.96 -41.08
C GLY A 109 20.28 11.17 -40.91
N TRP A 110 19.74 12.39 -40.90
CA TRP A 110 20.50 13.63 -40.70
C TRP A 110 21.20 13.70 -39.32
N ARG A 111 20.63 13.06 -38.29
CA ARG A 111 21.18 13.04 -36.91
C ARG A 111 22.54 12.35 -36.79
N SER A 112 22.94 11.55 -37.78
CA SER A 112 24.28 10.95 -37.87
C SER A 112 25.44 11.95 -37.88
N LYS A 113 25.19 13.22 -38.24
CA LYS A 113 26.19 14.29 -38.20
C LYS A 113 26.48 14.74 -36.77
N GLU A 114 25.52 14.58 -35.87
CA GLU A 114 25.59 15.02 -34.47
C GLU A 114 25.97 13.86 -33.54
N LEU A 115 25.36 12.69 -33.74
CA LEU A 115 25.56 11.47 -32.98
C LEU A 115 26.79 10.69 -33.48
N VAL A 116 27.96 11.28 -33.31
CA VAL A 116 29.25 10.70 -33.71
C VAL A 116 29.87 9.93 -32.55
N ALA A 117 30.59 8.85 -32.86
CA ALA A 117 31.31 8.05 -31.86
C ALA A 117 32.21 8.93 -30.97
N GLY A 118 32.24 8.63 -29.68
CA GLY A 118 33.01 9.37 -28.68
C GLY A 118 32.22 10.46 -27.96
N ARG A 119 31.14 10.97 -28.55
CA ARG A 119 30.32 12.01 -27.91
C ARG A 119 29.43 11.45 -26.79
N TRP A 120 29.32 12.21 -25.72
CA TRP A 120 28.39 11.92 -24.63
C TRP A 120 27.07 12.64 -24.83
N GLY A 121 25.99 12.00 -24.41
CA GLY A 121 24.66 12.58 -24.45
C GLY A 121 23.72 11.97 -23.44
N LEU A 122 22.66 12.70 -23.16
CA LEU A 122 21.47 12.20 -22.49
C LEU A 122 20.48 11.75 -23.57
N PHE A 123 19.99 10.52 -23.45
CA PHE A 123 19.04 9.92 -24.39
C PHE A 123 17.76 9.54 -23.64
N ALA A 124 16.65 10.14 -24.02
CA ALA A 124 15.35 9.95 -23.37
C ALA A 124 14.35 9.29 -24.32
N GLY A 125 13.72 8.20 -23.89
CA GLY A 125 12.66 7.54 -24.64
C GLY A 125 12.22 6.22 -24.03
N LYS A 126 11.23 5.60 -24.68
CA LYS A 126 10.64 4.33 -24.25
C LYS A 126 11.52 3.14 -24.61
N VAL A 127 11.81 2.28 -23.64
CA VAL A 127 12.53 1.03 -23.82
C VAL A 127 11.65 0.03 -24.56
N ALA A 128 12.15 -0.44 -25.69
CA ALA A 128 11.57 -1.52 -26.47
C ALA A 128 12.59 -2.66 -26.62
N GLN A 129 12.12 -3.84 -26.98
CA GLN A 129 12.99 -4.95 -27.36
C GLN A 129 12.71 -5.35 -28.79
N PHE A 130 13.76 -5.50 -29.59
CA PHE A 130 13.66 -6.00 -30.96
C PHE A 130 14.78 -7.02 -31.21
N ARG A 131 14.39 -8.23 -31.63
CA ARG A 131 15.31 -9.36 -31.88
C ARG A 131 16.26 -9.63 -30.70
N GLY A 132 15.72 -9.58 -29.48
CA GLY A 132 16.47 -9.84 -28.25
C GLY A 132 17.40 -8.70 -27.80
N ARG A 133 17.42 -7.55 -28.49
CA ARG A 133 18.23 -6.38 -28.09
C ARG A 133 17.33 -5.26 -27.58
N LEU A 134 17.74 -4.62 -26.48
CA LEU A 134 17.09 -3.41 -25.98
C LEU A 134 17.35 -2.24 -26.94
N GLN A 135 16.30 -1.46 -27.20
CA GLN A 135 16.38 -0.28 -28.04
C GLN A 135 15.46 0.85 -27.55
N LEU A 136 15.84 2.09 -27.84
CA LEU A 136 14.95 3.25 -27.74
C LEU A 136 14.48 3.63 -29.14
N ASN A 137 13.17 3.71 -29.35
CA ASN A 137 12.60 4.11 -30.64
C ASN A 137 12.45 5.63 -30.71
N SER A 138 13.14 6.24 -31.66
CA SER A 138 13.19 7.69 -31.91
C SER A 138 13.36 8.52 -30.62
N PRO A 139 14.35 8.22 -29.77
CA PRO A 139 14.53 8.94 -28.52
C PRO A 139 14.89 10.40 -28.76
N GLN A 140 14.49 11.26 -27.84
CA GLN A 140 15.02 12.61 -27.79
C GLN A 140 16.43 12.57 -27.19
N TYR A 141 17.29 13.52 -27.55
CA TYR A 141 18.63 13.59 -26.98
C TYR A 141 19.13 15.01 -26.80
N GLN A 142 20.03 15.16 -25.83
CA GLN A 142 20.83 16.36 -25.60
C GLN A 142 22.30 15.94 -25.54
N LEU A 143 23.15 16.50 -26.40
CA LEU A 143 24.60 16.22 -26.38
C LEU A 143 25.29 17.05 -25.29
N LEU A 144 26.27 16.44 -24.62
CA LEU A 144 27.13 17.09 -23.63
C LEU A 144 28.41 17.56 -24.36
N ALA A 145 28.78 18.84 -24.27
CA ALA A 145 29.99 19.34 -24.93
C ALA A 145 31.25 19.11 -24.06
N GLU A 146 32.41 19.01 -24.73
CA GLU A 146 33.72 18.89 -24.07
C GLU A 146 34.31 20.27 -23.70
N ASP A 147 34.03 21.32 -24.47
CA ASP A 147 34.48 22.69 -24.22
C ASP A 147 33.30 23.68 -24.28
N ALA A 148 33.03 24.40 -23.19
CA ALA A 148 31.99 25.42 -23.11
C ALA A 148 32.62 26.82 -23.30
N GLU A 149 32.52 27.39 -24.50
CA GLU A 149 32.93 28.78 -24.78
C GLU A 149 31.73 29.73 -25.02
N ASP A 150 30.48 29.29 -24.78
CA ASP A 150 29.28 30.12 -24.96
C ASP A 150 28.48 30.26 -23.65
N PRO A 151 28.57 31.42 -22.93
CA PRO A 151 28.07 31.64 -21.55
C PRO A 151 26.53 31.70 -21.37
N GLY A 152 25.76 31.06 -22.25
CA GLY A 152 24.29 31.12 -22.21
C GLY A 152 23.58 29.94 -22.89
N SER A 153 24.32 28.89 -23.24
CA SER A 153 23.77 27.70 -23.88
C SER A 153 23.42 26.64 -22.84
N ALA A 154 22.44 25.77 -23.14
CA ALA A 154 22.06 24.60 -22.32
C ALA A 154 23.20 23.57 -22.11
N ILE A 155 24.41 23.92 -22.55
CA ILE A 155 25.63 23.13 -22.56
C ILE A 155 26.45 23.39 -21.28
N GLU A 156 26.41 24.59 -20.70
CA GLU A 156 26.96 24.87 -19.35
C GLU A 156 26.10 24.22 -18.25
N GLU A 157 24.80 24.07 -18.47
CA GLU A 157 23.83 23.54 -17.50
C GLU A 157 24.13 22.09 -17.07
N PHE A 158 24.92 21.36 -17.86
CA PHE A 158 25.37 19.99 -17.59
C PHE A 158 26.90 19.88 -17.42
N ALA A 159 27.59 21.01 -17.21
CA ALA A 159 29.04 21.03 -17.01
C ALA A 159 29.46 20.53 -15.61
N GLY A 160 28.56 20.55 -14.63
CA GLY A 160 28.81 20.04 -13.28
C GLY A 160 29.03 18.53 -13.25
N THR A 161 29.75 18.04 -12.23
CA THR A 161 30.02 16.60 -12.04
C THR A 161 28.73 15.80 -11.87
N LEU A 162 27.66 16.42 -11.34
CA LEU A 162 26.36 15.82 -11.07
C LEU A 162 25.26 16.47 -11.90
N ILE A 163 24.64 15.67 -12.76
CA ILE A 163 23.58 16.03 -13.69
C ILE A 163 22.23 15.61 -13.11
N PRO A 164 21.34 16.55 -12.72
CA PRO A 164 20.02 16.23 -12.22
C PRO A 164 19.12 15.64 -13.33
N VAL A 165 18.44 14.55 -13.02
CA VAL A 165 17.44 13.90 -13.88
C VAL A 165 16.07 14.02 -13.24
N TYR A 166 15.16 14.69 -13.93
CA TYR A 166 13.82 15.02 -13.46
C TYR A 166 12.77 14.05 -14.02
N PRO A 167 11.67 13.81 -13.28
CA PRO A 167 10.48 13.24 -13.89
C PRO A 167 10.04 14.11 -15.06
N ALA A 168 9.79 13.48 -16.22
CA ALA A 168 9.63 14.15 -17.49
C ALA A 168 8.48 13.55 -18.30
N THR A 169 7.93 14.32 -19.24
CA THR A 169 6.96 13.83 -20.23
C THR A 169 7.57 13.87 -21.63
N ALA A 170 6.90 13.26 -22.61
CA ALA A 170 7.33 13.32 -24.00
C ALA A 170 7.47 14.76 -24.52
N GLU A 171 6.64 15.69 -24.06
CA GLU A 171 6.68 17.10 -24.46
C GLU A 171 7.62 17.96 -23.59
N MET A 172 7.89 17.52 -22.36
CA MET A 172 8.75 18.20 -21.41
C MET A 172 9.89 17.28 -20.92
N PRO A 173 10.95 17.11 -21.74
CA PRO A 173 12.10 16.29 -21.37
C PRO A 173 12.93 16.91 -20.23
N THR A 174 13.74 16.08 -19.56
CA THR A 174 14.50 16.47 -18.36
C THR A 174 15.34 17.72 -18.51
N TRP A 175 15.91 18.01 -19.69
CA TRP A 175 16.75 19.20 -19.90
C TRP A 175 15.91 20.47 -20.04
N ASN A 176 14.70 20.40 -20.58
CA ASN A 176 13.79 21.54 -20.60
C ASN A 176 13.30 21.87 -19.20
N VAL A 177 13.02 20.83 -18.39
CA VAL A 177 12.72 20.99 -16.96
C VAL A 177 13.91 21.63 -16.23
N ALA A 178 15.12 21.10 -16.43
CA ALA A 178 16.34 21.63 -15.79
C ALA A 178 16.58 23.11 -16.14
N LYS A 179 16.37 23.49 -17.40
CA LYS A 179 16.48 24.88 -17.88
C LYS A 179 15.43 25.79 -17.25
N ALA A 180 14.19 25.32 -17.18
CA ALA A 180 13.10 26.03 -16.52
C ALA A 180 13.41 26.25 -15.03
N VAL A 181 13.81 25.19 -14.33
CA VAL A 181 14.25 25.24 -12.92
C VAL A 181 15.37 26.23 -12.75
N HIS A 182 16.40 26.20 -13.60
CA HIS A 182 17.53 27.12 -13.51
C HIS A 182 17.10 28.58 -13.61
N THR A 183 16.27 28.88 -14.61
CA THR A 183 15.76 30.24 -14.85
C THR A 183 15.01 30.74 -13.61
N VAL A 184 14.14 29.92 -13.04
CA VAL A 184 13.37 30.28 -11.84
C VAL A 184 14.29 30.39 -10.62
N LEU A 185 15.20 29.45 -10.41
CA LEU A 185 16.14 29.44 -9.28
C LEU A 185 17.04 30.69 -9.25
N GLY A 186 17.40 31.24 -10.42
CA GLY A 186 18.18 32.48 -10.51
C GLY A 186 17.36 33.77 -10.30
N LEU A 187 16.03 33.70 -10.41
CA LEU A 187 15.13 34.85 -10.28
C LEU A 187 14.46 34.92 -8.91
N VAL A 188 14.24 33.79 -8.25
CA VAL A 188 13.64 33.70 -6.93
C VAL A 188 14.73 34.01 -5.88
N PRO A 189 14.58 35.07 -5.06
CA PRO A 189 15.50 35.31 -3.96
C PRO A 189 15.38 34.18 -2.94
N SER A 190 16.43 33.95 -2.13
CA SER A 190 16.41 32.90 -1.12
C SER A 190 15.16 33.01 -0.25
N PRO A 191 14.25 32.01 -0.28
CA PRO A 191 13.02 32.07 0.50
C PRO A 191 13.33 32.04 2.00
N PRO A 192 12.46 32.61 2.84
CA PRO A 192 12.58 32.45 4.28
C PRO A 192 12.52 30.96 4.64
N ASP A 193 13.32 30.55 5.62
CA ASP A 193 13.33 29.16 6.06
C ASP A 193 12.03 28.86 6.81
N PRO A 194 11.23 27.87 6.37
CA PRO A 194 9.98 27.55 7.02
C PRO A 194 10.18 26.72 8.29
N LEU A 195 11.36 26.16 8.56
CA LEU A 195 11.61 25.40 9.79
C LEU A 195 12.03 26.31 10.96
N PRO A 196 11.65 25.97 12.20
CA PRO A 196 12.14 26.66 13.39
C PRO A 196 13.68 26.73 13.42
N ALA A 197 14.25 27.95 13.50
CA ALA A 197 15.70 28.15 13.50
C ALA A 197 16.45 27.35 14.60
N PRO A 198 15.96 27.26 15.85
CA PRO A 198 16.62 26.44 16.89
C PRO A 198 16.67 24.94 16.53
N LEU A 199 15.65 24.45 15.84
CA LEU A 199 15.58 23.05 15.41
C LEU A 199 16.59 22.79 14.28
N ARG A 200 16.63 23.67 13.28
CA ARG A 200 17.56 23.61 12.15
C ARG A 200 19.02 23.59 12.63
N GLU A 201 19.38 24.46 13.57
CA GLU A 201 20.73 24.56 14.13
C GLU A 201 21.12 23.31 14.93
N ARG A 202 20.24 22.83 15.82
CA ARG A 202 20.50 21.62 16.62
C ARG A 202 20.67 20.37 15.75
N LEU A 203 19.92 20.26 14.65
CA LEU A 203 19.97 19.11 13.73
C LEU A 203 21.05 19.27 12.63
N GLY A 204 21.75 20.41 12.60
CA GLY A 204 22.79 20.70 11.60
C GLY A 204 22.25 20.68 10.17
N LEU A 205 21.04 21.20 9.95
CA LEU A 205 20.41 21.19 8.63
C LEU A 205 20.73 22.48 7.86
N LEU A 206 20.83 22.38 6.53
CA LEU A 206 20.99 23.53 5.64
C LEU A 206 19.79 24.49 5.75
N ASP A 207 19.99 25.77 5.44
CA ASP A 207 18.85 26.67 5.22
C ASP A 207 18.08 26.27 3.95
N TYR A 208 16.81 26.64 3.88
CA TYR A 208 15.91 26.22 2.80
C TYR A 208 16.37 26.66 1.40
N GLY A 209 16.85 27.90 1.25
CA GLY A 209 17.33 28.39 -0.04
C GLY A 209 18.55 27.62 -0.53
N THR A 210 19.53 27.38 0.35
CA THR A 210 20.69 26.55 0.03
C THR A 210 20.29 25.12 -0.29
N ALA A 211 19.35 24.53 0.44
CA ALA A 211 18.86 23.18 0.15
C ALA A 211 18.17 23.08 -1.22
N LEU A 212 17.35 24.08 -1.61
CA LEU A 212 16.76 24.16 -2.95
C LEU A 212 17.82 24.32 -4.03
N HIS A 213 18.85 25.13 -3.79
CA HIS A 213 19.95 25.24 -4.75
C HIS A 213 20.67 23.91 -4.91
N GLN A 214 21.09 23.28 -3.81
CA GLN A 214 21.91 22.07 -3.82
C GLN A 214 21.13 20.82 -4.28
N ILE A 215 19.80 20.76 -4.12
CA ILE A 215 19.01 19.66 -4.69
C ILE A 215 18.93 19.76 -6.21
N HIS A 216 18.89 20.96 -6.79
CA HIS A 216 18.82 21.13 -8.26
C HIS A 216 20.20 21.25 -8.91
N ARG A 217 21.18 21.81 -8.18
CA ARG A 217 22.55 22.09 -8.61
C ARG A 217 23.52 21.74 -7.48
N PRO A 218 23.75 20.42 -7.26
CA PRO A 218 24.67 19.98 -6.22
C PRO A 218 26.11 20.28 -6.61
N ASP A 219 26.83 20.94 -5.71
CA ASP A 219 28.28 21.16 -5.87
C ASP A 219 29.08 19.87 -5.64
N SER A 220 28.57 19.00 -4.76
CA SER A 220 29.18 17.71 -4.43
C SER A 220 28.13 16.71 -3.92
N HIS A 221 28.52 15.43 -3.84
CA HIS A 221 27.68 14.40 -3.20
C HIS A 221 27.37 14.70 -1.74
N GLU A 222 28.30 15.35 -1.04
CA GLU A 222 28.13 15.73 0.35
C GLU A 222 27.02 16.78 0.49
N TYR A 223 27.08 17.85 -0.30
CA TYR A 223 26.04 18.89 -0.32
C TYR A 223 24.70 18.35 -0.81
N LEU A 224 24.71 17.45 -1.79
CA LEU A 224 23.50 16.75 -2.22
C LEU A 224 22.88 15.93 -1.09
N GLY A 225 23.71 15.20 -0.33
CA GLY A 225 23.28 14.44 0.84
C GLY A 225 22.69 15.35 1.92
N ALA A 226 23.33 16.47 2.21
CA ALA A 226 22.85 17.46 3.17
C ALA A 226 21.52 18.12 2.74
N ALA A 227 21.38 18.46 1.46
CA ALA A 227 20.15 19.00 0.89
C ALA A 227 19.00 18.00 0.97
N LYS A 228 19.23 16.74 0.55
CA LYS A 228 18.25 15.65 0.68
C LYS A 228 17.84 15.45 2.14
N LYS A 229 18.81 15.40 3.07
CA LYS A 229 18.53 15.26 4.50
C LYS A 229 17.63 16.40 4.99
N ARG A 230 17.97 17.66 4.69
CA ARG A 230 17.18 18.84 5.08
C ARG A 230 15.74 18.81 4.54
N LEU A 231 15.57 18.46 3.26
CA LEU A 231 14.24 18.41 2.62
C LEU A 231 13.40 17.24 3.15
N LYS A 232 14.01 16.06 3.34
CA LYS A 232 13.35 14.92 4.01
C LYS A 232 12.89 15.26 5.42
N TRP A 233 13.74 15.93 6.20
CA TRP A 233 13.37 16.42 7.53
C TRP A 233 12.21 17.41 7.49
N GLN A 234 12.14 18.29 6.48
CA GLN A 234 11.00 19.18 6.30
C GLN A 234 9.71 18.40 6.05
N GLU A 235 9.72 17.50 5.06
CA GLU A 235 8.55 16.68 4.70
C GLU A 235 8.08 15.86 5.91
N ALA A 236 9.01 15.23 6.63
CA ALA A 236 8.71 14.44 7.83
C ALA A 236 8.16 15.31 8.97
N LEU A 237 8.78 16.45 9.27
CA LEU A 237 8.37 17.29 10.39
C LEU A 237 7.00 17.95 10.14
N VAL A 238 6.77 18.49 8.94
CA VAL A 238 5.47 19.07 8.57
C VAL A 238 4.38 18.00 8.70
N MET A 239 4.60 16.81 8.12
CA MET A 239 3.65 15.70 8.19
C MET A 239 3.39 15.24 9.63
N GLN A 240 4.44 15.00 10.42
CA GLN A 240 4.28 14.55 11.80
C GLN A 240 3.60 15.63 12.66
N THR A 241 3.82 16.92 12.39
CA THR A 241 3.15 18.02 13.11
C THR A 241 1.66 18.07 12.84
N VAL A 242 1.21 17.87 11.59
CA VAL A 242 -0.23 17.73 11.27
C VAL A 242 -0.86 16.62 12.10
N LEU A 243 -0.21 15.45 12.14
CA LEU A 243 -0.70 14.27 12.84
C LEU A 243 -0.74 14.46 14.36
N VAL A 244 0.31 15.07 14.92
CA VAL A 244 0.38 15.39 16.36
C VAL A 244 -0.66 16.45 16.74
N ARG A 245 -0.85 17.52 15.97
CA ARG A 245 -1.90 18.53 16.23
C ARG A 245 -3.29 17.89 16.22
N ARG A 246 -3.56 17.00 15.27
CA ARG A 246 -4.84 16.26 15.22
C ARG A 246 -5.01 15.37 16.45
N LYS A 247 -3.96 14.67 16.89
CA LYS A 247 -4.00 13.87 18.12
C LYS A 247 -4.27 14.74 19.35
N ALA A 248 -3.59 15.87 19.47
CA ALA A 248 -3.80 16.82 20.56
C ALA A 248 -5.22 17.40 20.58
N ALA A 249 -5.77 17.73 19.41
CA ALA A 249 -7.16 18.19 19.28
C ALA A 249 -8.15 17.12 19.74
N SER A 250 -7.95 15.86 19.34
CA SER A 250 -8.81 14.74 19.76
C SER A 250 -8.68 14.42 21.26
N ALA A 251 -7.50 14.60 21.86
CA ALA A 251 -7.32 14.46 23.31
C ALA A 251 -8.08 15.54 24.12
N GLY A 252 -8.46 16.66 23.49
CA GLY A 252 -9.34 17.68 24.08
C GLY A 252 -10.83 17.30 24.07
N GLU A 253 -11.21 16.22 23.39
CA GLU A 253 -12.57 15.69 23.41
C GLU A 253 -12.78 14.83 24.66
N ALA A 254 -13.91 15.01 25.35
CA ALA A 254 -14.25 14.20 26.52
C ALA A 254 -14.93 12.89 26.12
N ALA A 255 -14.36 11.75 26.53
CA ALA A 255 -14.96 10.42 26.44
C ALA A 255 -15.45 9.95 27.82
N ASP A 256 -16.30 8.91 27.84
CA ASP A 256 -16.66 8.24 29.09
C ASP A 256 -15.54 7.26 29.49
N PRO A 257 -14.97 7.37 30.71
CA PRO A 257 -13.96 6.44 31.17
C PRO A 257 -14.59 5.11 31.56
N TYR A 258 -13.97 4.01 31.13
CA TYR A 258 -14.33 2.64 31.47
C TYR A 258 -13.20 2.01 32.29
N PRO A 259 -13.31 1.96 33.64
CA PRO A 259 -12.27 1.40 34.51
C PRO A 259 -11.85 -0.03 34.11
N GLU A 260 -10.64 -0.42 34.50
CA GLU A 260 -10.14 -1.76 34.23
C GLU A 260 -10.94 -2.85 34.97
N GLY A 261 -11.14 -3.98 34.30
CA GLY A 261 -11.86 -5.15 34.85
C GLY A 261 -13.38 -5.05 34.72
N GLY A 262 -14.08 -5.80 35.56
CA GLY A 262 -15.54 -5.77 35.68
C GLY A 262 -16.17 -7.15 35.59
N ALA A 263 -17.35 -7.33 36.19
CA ALA A 263 -17.91 -8.64 36.50
C ALA A 263 -17.99 -9.61 35.29
N ILE A 264 -18.44 -9.14 34.12
CA ILE A 264 -18.53 -9.97 32.91
C ILE A 264 -17.16 -10.31 32.33
N LEU A 265 -16.20 -9.37 32.38
CA LEU A 265 -14.84 -9.60 31.90
C LEU A 265 -14.10 -10.58 32.82
N ASP A 266 -14.22 -10.41 34.13
CA ASP A 266 -13.61 -11.32 35.12
C ASP A 266 -14.20 -12.73 35.00
N ALA A 267 -15.53 -12.84 34.82
CA ALA A 267 -16.21 -14.11 34.60
C ALA A 267 -15.78 -14.77 33.28
N PHE A 268 -15.56 -13.99 32.22
CA PHE A 268 -15.06 -14.48 30.93
C PHE A 268 -13.62 -14.99 31.03
N ASP A 269 -12.71 -14.18 31.59
CA ASP A 269 -11.29 -14.52 31.73
C ASP A 269 -11.10 -15.79 32.59
N ALA A 270 -11.91 -15.97 33.64
CA ALA A 270 -11.88 -17.18 34.48
C ALA A 270 -12.31 -18.47 33.75
N ARG A 271 -13.01 -18.36 32.61
CA ARG A 271 -13.53 -19.50 31.82
C ARG A 271 -12.68 -19.81 30.60
N LEU A 272 -11.64 -19.02 30.30
CA LEU A 272 -10.79 -19.26 29.15
C LEU A 272 -10.09 -20.62 29.26
N PRO A 273 -10.20 -21.50 28.25
CA PRO A 273 -9.60 -22.83 28.28
C PRO A 273 -8.09 -22.82 27.98
N PHE A 274 -7.49 -21.64 27.83
CA PHE A 274 -6.08 -21.42 27.50
C PHE A 274 -5.56 -20.16 28.21
N ALA A 275 -4.25 -20.11 28.42
CA ALA A 275 -3.58 -18.90 28.89
C ALA A 275 -3.38 -17.91 27.74
N LEU A 276 -3.51 -16.62 28.03
CA LEU A 276 -3.17 -15.57 27.10
C LEU A 276 -1.67 -15.60 26.81
N THR A 277 -1.27 -15.19 25.61
CA THR A 277 0.16 -14.99 25.31
C THR A 277 0.66 -13.69 25.97
N ALA A 278 1.97 -13.56 26.19
CA ALA A 278 2.54 -12.35 26.79
C ALA A 278 2.19 -11.09 25.97
N GLY A 279 2.18 -11.21 24.63
CA GLY A 279 1.71 -10.14 23.75
C GLY A 279 0.24 -9.79 23.94
N GLN A 280 -0.64 -10.77 24.14
CA GLN A 280 -2.07 -10.54 24.40
C GLN A 280 -2.32 -9.90 25.76
N GLU A 281 -1.55 -10.28 26.78
CA GLU A 281 -1.59 -9.67 28.12
C GLU A 281 -1.12 -8.22 28.07
N GLN A 282 0.04 -7.95 27.46
CA GLN A 282 0.60 -6.61 27.35
C GLN A 282 -0.35 -5.68 26.58
N VAL A 283 -0.76 -6.08 25.37
CA VAL A 283 -1.65 -5.25 24.53
C VAL A 283 -3.04 -5.11 25.15
N GLY A 284 -3.53 -6.15 25.84
CA GLY A 284 -4.78 -6.09 26.59
C GLY A 284 -4.71 -5.07 27.73
N ALA A 285 -3.61 -5.04 28.49
CA ALA A 285 -3.39 -4.06 29.55
C ALA A 285 -3.23 -2.62 28.99
N GLU A 286 -2.53 -2.45 27.87
CA GLU A 286 -2.45 -1.17 27.16
C GLU A 286 -3.85 -0.65 26.82
N ILE A 287 -4.68 -1.46 26.14
CA ILE A 287 -6.05 -1.06 25.76
C ILE A 287 -6.90 -0.78 27.00
N ALA A 288 -6.82 -1.63 28.03
CA ALA A 288 -7.60 -1.46 29.26
C ALA A 288 -7.31 -0.14 29.97
N ALA A 289 -6.03 0.22 30.07
CA ALA A 289 -5.58 1.47 30.67
C ALA A 289 -6.02 2.71 29.86
N GLU A 290 -6.16 2.58 28.54
CA GLU A 290 -6.65 3.67 27.67
C GLU A 290 -8.15 3.85 27.69
N LEU A 291 -8.90 2.75 27.77
CA LEU A 291 -10.35 2.78 27.97
C LEU A 291 -10.72 3.45 29.29
N ALA A 292 -9.86 3.38 30.30
CA ALA A 292 -10.08 4.02 31.60
C ALA A 292 -9.84 5.54 31.61
N ARG A 293 -9.38 6.15 30.50
CA ARG A 293 -9.10 7.60 30.43
C ARG A 293 -10.33 8.41 30.03
N GLU A 294 -10.35 9.68 30.40
CA GLU A 294 -11.43 10.63 30.08
C GLU A 294 -11.37 11.20 28.65
N HIS A 295 -10.49 10.68 27.80
CA HIS A 295 -10.36 11.08 26.41
C HIS A 295 -10.41 9.85 25.48
N PRO A 296 -10.87 9.99 24.23
CA PRO A 296 -11.02 8.87 23.31
C PRO A 296 -9.72 8.10 23.09
N MET A 297 -9.82 6.78 23.08
CA MET A 297 -8.73 5.91 22.61
C MET A 297 -8.75 5.84 21.08
N HIS A 298 -7.58 5.91 20.46
CA HIS A 298 -7.40 5.75 19.02
C HIS A 298 -6.27 4.77 18.78
N ARG A 299 -6.58 3.48 18.59
CA ARG A 299 -5.54 2.44 18.52
C ARG A 299 -5.71 1.53 17.31
N LEU A 300 -4.59 1.22 16.66
CA LEU A 300 -4.44 0.20 15.62
C LEU A 300 -3.79 -1.04 16.23
N LEU A 301 -4.58 -2.09 16.38
CA LEU A 301 -4.14 -3.43 16.75
C LEU A 301 -3.71 -4.20 15.50
N GLN A 302 -2.40 -4.36 15.35
CA GLN A 302 -1.80 -5.16 14.30
C GLN A 302 -1.47 -6.54 14.85
N GLY A 303 -1.72 -7.57 14.06
CA GLY A 303 -1.25 -8.90 14.40
C GLY A 303 -1.43 -9.85 13.23
N ASP A 304 -0.65 -10.92 13.20
CA ASP A 304 -0.79 -11.93 12.16
C ASP A 304 -2.20 -12.57 12.18
N VAL A 305 -2.63 -13.16 11.08
CA VAL A 305 -3.87 -13.94 10.98
C VAL A 305 -3.82 -15.03 12.05
N GLY A 306 -4.74 -15.00 13.02
CA GLY A 306 -4.80 -16.00 14.10
C GLY A 306 -3.95 -15.69 15.35
N SER A 307 -3.38 -14.50 15.48
CA SER A 307 -2.70 -14.02 16.71
C SER A 307 -3.64 -13.73 17.89
N GLY A 308 -4.96 -13.90 17.71
CA GLY A 308 -5.96 -13.64 18.77
C GLY A 308 -6.45 -12.19 18.86
N LYS A 309 -6.36 -11.40 17.79
CA LYS A 309 -6.90 -10.02 17.74
C LYS A 309 -8.35 -9.92 18.23
N THR A 310 -9.21 -10.84 17.77
CA THR A 310 -10.63 -10.88 18.19
C THR A 310 -10.79 -11.10 19.70
N LEU A 311 -9.91 -11.87 20.34
CA LEU A 311 -9.94 -12.08 21.79
C LEU A 311 -9.59 -10.79 22.54
N VAL A 312 -8.52 -10.11 22.12
CA VAL A 312 -8.12 -8.81 22.69
C VAL A 312 -9.24 -7.77 22.52
N ALA A 313 -9.85 -7.71 21.34
CA ALA A 313 -10.99 -6.82 21.12
C ALA A 313 -12.21 -7.21 21.96
N LEU A 314 -12.51 -8.50 22.12
CA LEU A 314 -13.62 -8.96 22.97
C LEU A 314 -13.43 -8.54 24.42
N ARG A 315 -12.23 -8.72 24.98
CA ARG A 315 -11.93 -8.27 26.36
C ARG A 315 -12.16 -6.76 26.53
N ALA A 316 -11.74 -5.95 25.55
CA ALA A 316 -12.00 -4.52 25.51
C ALA A 316 -13.50 -4.17 25.44
N MET A 317 -14.27 -4.90 24.61
CA MET A 317 -15.73 -4.74 24.54
C MET A 317 -16.40 -5.09 25.88
N LEU A 318 -15.96 -6.16 26.55
CA LEU A 318 -16.49 -6.57 27.85
C LEU A 318 -16.19 -5.59 28.97
N GLN A 319 -15.01 -4.94 28.97
CA GLN A 319 -14.70 -3.86 29.91
C GLN A 319 -15.68 -2.68 29.78
N VAL A 320 -16.01 -2.30 28.55
CA VAL A 320 -16.99 -1.23 28.26
C VAL A 320 -18.39 -1.63 28.73
N VAL A 321 -18.80 -2.86 28.42
CA VAL A 321 -20.11 -3.41 28.83
C VAL A 321 -20.24 -3.51 30.35
N ALA A 322 -19.17 -3.91 31.06
CA ALA A 322 -19.16 -4.02 32.51
C ALA A 322 -19.48 -2.69 33.22
N HIS A 323 -19.26 -1.57 32.53
CA HIS A 323 -19.41 -0.22 33.05
C HIS A 323 -20.57 0.54 32.37
N GLY A 324 -21.52 -0.18 31.76
CA GLY A 324 -22.76 0.39 31.21
C GLY A 324 -22.61 1.07 29.84
N GLY A 325 -21.49 0.85 29.15
CA GLY A 325 -21.34 1.20 27.74
C GLY A 325 -21.79 0.08 26.81
N GLN A 326 -21.98 0.41 25.54
CA GLN A 326 -22.18 -0.52 24.44
C GLN A 326 -20.94 -0.53 23.56
N ALA A 327 -20.63 -1.69 22.98
CA ALA A 327 -19.58 -1.84 21.98
C ALA A 327 -20.17 -2.23 20.62
N ALA A 328 -19.61 -1.67 19.55
CA ALA A 328 -19.95 -2.02 18.18
C ALA A 328 -18.73 -2.62 17.46
N LEU A 329 -18.91 -3.74 16.76
CA LEU A 329 -17.89 -4.33 15.87
C LEU A 329 -18.36 -4.23 14.42
N LEU A 330 -17.60 -3.49 13.62
CA LEU A 330 -17.82 -3.29 12.19
C LEU A 330 -16.96 -4.28 11.38
N ALA A 331 -17.61 -5.12 10.57
CA ALA A 331 -16.97 -6.11 9.71
C ALA A 331 -17.28 -5.87 8.22
N PRO A 332 -16.33 -6.08 7.29
CA PRO A 332 -16.41 -5.61 5.90
C PRO A 332 -17.44 -6.35 5.04
N THR A 333 -17.88 -7.53 5.48
CA THR A 333 -18.87 -8.33 4.77
C THR A 333 -19.83 -8.95 5.77
N GLU A 334 -21.04 -9.27 5.30
CA GLU A 334 -22.05 -9.93 6.13
C GLU A 334 -21.57 -11.30 6.62
N VAL A 335 -20.79 -12.01 5.81
CA VAL A 335 -20.18 -13.29 6.17
C VAL A 335 -19.24 -13.14 7.35
N LEU A 336 -18.36 -12.13 7.34
CA LEU A 336 -17.48 -11.87 8.48
C LEU A 336 -18.25 -11.38 9.71
N ALA A 337 -19.26 -10.53 9.53
CA ALA A 337 -20.10 -10.08 10.65
C ALA A 337 -20.78 -11.27 11.34
N ALA A 338 -21.38 -12.18 10.56
CA ALA A 338 -22.01 -13.39 11.08
C ALA A 338 -20.99 -14.34 11.73
N GLN A 339 -19.76 -14.42 11.20
CA GLN A 339 -18.69 -15.21 11.80
C GLN A 339 -18.23 -14.63 13.14
N HIS A 340 -18.00 -13.32 13.22
CA HIS A 340 -17.66 -12.65 14.49
C HIS A 340 -18.77 -12.84 15.52
N HIS A 341 -20.03 -12.67 15.12
CA HIS A 341 -21.18 -12.91 16.00
C HIS A 341 -21.17 -14.32 16.56
N ARG A 342 -21.04 -15.33 15.70
CA ARG A 342 -20.98 -16.73 16.14
C ARG A 342 -19.77 -17.01 17.03
N SER A 343 -18.58 -16.58 16.62
CA SER A 343 -17.35 -16.85 17.36
C SER A 343 -17.34 -16.16 18.73
N ILE A 344 -17.85 -14.93 18.82
CA ILE A 344 -17.97 -14.20 20.09
C ILE A 344 -19.03 -14.85 20.98
N ALA A 345 -20.19 -15.21 20.44
CA ALA A 345 -21.22 -15.92 21.20
C ALA A 345 -20.71 -17.28 21.72
N GLU A 346 -20.01 -18.05 20.90
CA GLU A 346 -19.39 -19.33 21.29
C GLU A 346 -18.32 -19.15 22.38
N MET A 347 -17.48 -18.11 22.29
CA MET A 347 -16.48 -17.81 23.33
C MET A 347 -17.09 -17.39 24.66
N LEU A 348 -18.19 -16.62 24.63
CA LEU A 348 -18.90 -16.16 25.82
C LEU A 348 -19.75 -17.26 26.48
N GLY A 349 -20.26 -18.21 25.68
CA GLY A 349 -21.21 -19.22 26.18
C GLY A 349 -22.49 -18.57 26.70
N ASP A 350 -22.93 -18.97 27.89
CA ASP A 350 -24.12 -18.42 28.56
C ASP A 350 -23.99 -16.93 28.95
N LEU A 351 -22.77 -16.36 28.95
CA LEU A 351 -22.55 -14.92 29.15
C LEU A 351 -23.06 -14.08 27.95
N ALA A 352 -23.34 -14.70 26.80
CA ALA A 352 -23.95 -14.02 25.65
C ALA A 352 -25.50 -13.98 25.69
N ASP A 353 -26.11 -14.67 26.66
CA ASP A 353 -27.57 -14.82 26.76
C ASP A 353 -28.22 -13.74 27.66
N GLY A 354 -27.57 -12.58 27.81
CA GLY A 354 -28.08 -11.48 28.64
C GLY A 354 -29.54 -11.13 28.33
N GLY A 355 -30.35 -11.02 29.39
CA GLY A 355 -31.80 -10.77 29.28
C GLY A 355 -32.66 -12.02 29.08
N GLN A 356 -32.08 -13.21 28.99
CA GLN A 356 -32.82 -14.48 28.94
C GLN A 356 -32.99 -15.12 30.32
N LEU A 357 -34.03 -15.95 30.47
CA LEU A 357 -34.27 -16.73 31.69
C LEU A 357 -33.15 -17.75 31.90
N GLY A 358 -32.43 -17.63 33.02
CA GLY A 358 -31.35 -18.55 33.40
C GLY A 358 -29.94 -18.09 33.00
N ALA A 359 -29.82 -16.93 32.33
CA ALA A 359 -28.51 -16.34 32.07
C ALA A 359 -27.84 -15.83 33.37
N PRO A 360 -26.51 -15.86 33.47
CA PRO A 360 -25.76 -15.21 34.55
C PRO A 360 -26.16 -13.73 34.70
N THR A 361 -26.02 -13.19 35.93
CA THR A 361 -26.45 -11.80 36.21
C THR A 361 -25.61 -10.78 35.46
N GLU A 362 -24.33 -11.10 35.29
CA GLU A 362 -23.33 -10.34 34.56
C GLU A 362 -23.39 -10.55 33.03
N ALA A 363 -24.27 -11.41 32.50
CA ALA A 363 -24.34 -11.70 31.07
C ALA A 363 -24.79 -10.47 30.25
N THR A 364 -24.38 -10.44 28.98
CA THR A 364 -24.75 -9.38 28.02
C THR A 364 -25.38 -9.97 26.77
N GLN A 365 -26.23 -9.20 26.09
CA GLN A 365 -26.82 -9.62 24.82
C GLN A 365 -25.90 -9.24 23.65
N VAL A 366 -25.59 -10.23 22.78
CA VAL A 366 -24.81 -10.03 21.56
C VAL A 366 -25.72 -10.13 20.33
N VAL A 367 -25.84 -9.04 19.56
CA VAL A 367 -26.75 -8.97 18.40
C VAL A 367 -25.99 -8.78 17.08
N LEU A 368 -26.62 -9.21 15.98
CA LEU A 368 -26.11 -9.08 14.61
C LEU A 368 -27.01 -8.16 13.79
N LEU A 369 -26.43 -7.15 13.13
CA LEU A 369 -27.12 -6.28 12.19
C LEU A 369 -26.43 -6.27 10.82
N THR A 370 -27.09 -6.87 9.82
CA THR A 370 -26.62 -6.90 8.42
C THR A 370 -27.58 -6.12 7.50
N GLY A 371 -27.15 -5.87 6.26
CA GLY A 371 -27.97 -5.21 5.24
C GLY A 371 -29.09 -6.12 4.71
N SER A 372 -28.85 -7.43 4.69
CA SER A 372 -29.81 -8.47 4.28
C SER A 372 -30.94 -8.75 5.27
N ALA A 373 -30.87 -8.25 6.51
CA ALA A 373 -31.88 -8.53 7.52
C ALA A 373 -33.24 -7.89 7.15
N THR A 374 -34.31 -8.69 7.20
CA THR A 374 -35.67 -8.21 6.91
C THR A 374 -36.15 -7.21 7.95
N ALA A 375 -37.15 -6.38 7.63
CA ALA A 375 -37.71 -5.42 8.57
C ALA A 375 -38.20 -6.05 9.89
N ALA A 376 -38.76 -7.26 9.82
CA ALA A 376 -39.20 -8.02 10.99
C ALA A 376 -38.03 -8.49 11.87
N GLN A 377 -36.89 -8.85 11.27
CA GLN A 377 -35.67 -9.23 11.97
C GLN A 377 -34.90 -8.03 12.52
N ARG A 378 -34.89 -6.90 11.79
CA ARG A 378 -34.18 -5.67 12.22
C ARG A 378 -34.83 -4.99 13.42
N ARG A 379 -36.17 -4.91 13.48
CA ARG A 379 -36.88 -4.22 14.56
C ARG A 379 -36.42 -4.59 15.99
N PRO A 380 -36.43 -5.88 16.40
CA PRO A 380 -36.01 -6.25 17.75
C PRO A 380 -34.53 -5.93 18.01
N VAL A 381 -33.66 -6.05 16.99
CA VAL A 381 -32.25 -5.68 17.09
C VAL A 381 -32.11 -4.17 17.33
N LEU A 382 -32.78 -3.34 16.53
CA LEU A 382 -32.73 -1.88 16.68
C LEU A 382 -33.28 -1.42 18.03
N ASP A 383 -34.34 -2.06 18.54
CA ASP A 383 -34.87 -1.79 19.87
C ASP A 383 -33.87 -2.15 20.97
N ALA A 384 -33.19 -3.30 20.87
CA ALA A 384 -32.15 -3.71 21.81
C ALA A 384 -30.94 -2.76 21.81
N VAL A 385 -30.53 -2.29 20.62
CA VAL A 385 -29.45 -1.29 20.47
C VAL A 385 -29.84 0.04 21.11
N ARG A 386 -31.05 0.53 20.83
CA ARG A 386 -31.57 1.82 21.32
C ARG A 386 -31.83 1.86 22.82
N THR A 387 -32.23 0.73 23.40
CA THR A 387 -32.49 0.62 24.84
C THR A 387 -31.25 0.28 25.66
N GLY A 388 -30.15 -0.11 25.01
CA GLY A 388 -28.92 -0.49 25.68
C GLY A 388 -28.88 -1.94 26.18
N THR A 389 -29.91 -2.75 25.90
CA THR A 389 -29.93 -4.17 26.33
C THR A 389 -28.90 -5.00 25.57
N ALA A 390 -28.64 -4.64 24.30
CA ALA A 390 -27.52 -5.18 23.53
C ALA A 390 -26.22 -4.49 23.93
N GLY A 391 -25.41 -5.15 24.75
CA GLY A 391 -24.09 -4.64 25.12
C GLY A 391 -23.07 -4.75 23.99
N ILE A 392 -23.18 -5.77 23.14
CA ILE A 392 -22.31 -5.93 21.96
C ILE A 392 -23.16 -6.01 20.68
N VAL A 393 -22.82 -5.16 19.72
CA VAL A 393 -23.51 -5.05 18.42
C VAL A 393 -22.52 -5.34 17.31
N ILE A 394 -22.73 -6.41 16.56
CA ILE A 394 -21.85 -6.79 15.45
C ILE A 394 -22.58 -6.53 14.15
N GLY A 395 -21.92 -5.94 13.16
CA GLY A 395 -22.59 -5.65 11.91
C GLY A 395 -21.68 -5.20 10.78
N THR A 396 -22.31 -4.96 9.64
CA THR A 396 -21.64 -4.35 8.48
C THR A 396 -21.88 -2.84 8.47
N HIS A 397 -21.64 -2.20 7.32
CA HIS A 397 -22.01 -0.82 7.05
C HIS A 397 -23.49 -0.50 7.37
N ALA A 398 -24.34 -1.50 7.54
CA ALA A 398 -25.71 -1.36 8.06
C ALA A 398 -25.79 -0.66 9.42
N LEU A 399 -24.73 -0.71 10.25
CA LEU A 399 -24.62 0.03 11.51
C LEU A 399 -24.53 1.55 11.31
N LEU A 400 -24.13 1.99 10.11
CA LEU A 400 -23.94 3.39 9.75
C LEU A 400 -25.23 4.05 9.26
N TYR A 401 -26.26 3.26 8.96
CA TYR A 401 -27.51 3.79 8.40
C TYR A 401 -28.28 4.64 9.42
N ASP A 402 -29.07 5.58 8.91
CA ASP A 402 -30.01 6.35 9.71
C ASP A 402 -31.02 5.44 10.41
N GLY A 403 -31.30 5.74 11.69
CA GLY A 403 -32.19 4.94 12.55
C GLY A 403 -31.51 3.82 13.33
N VAL A 404 -30.18 3.69 13.26
CA VAL A 404 -29.39 2.92 14.23
C VAL A 404 -28.87 3.89 15.29
N ASP A 405 -29.58 3.97 16.40
CA ASP A 405 -29.29 4.88 17.52
C ASP A 405 -28.87 4.07 18.74
N PHE A 406 -27.66 4.30 19.24
CA PHE A 406 -27.14 3.63 20.44
C PHE A 406 -27.57 4.39 21.70
N ALA A 407 -27.83 3.65 22.79
CA ALA A 407 -28.08 4.26 24.09
C ALA A 407 -26.82 4.91 24.67
N ASN A 408 -25.69 4.18 24.63
CA ASN A 408 -24.40 4.62 25.12
C ASN A 408 -23.25 3.91 24.39
N LEU A 409 -22.93 4.33 23.16
CA LEU A 409 -21.82 3.75 22.39
C LEU A 409 -20.47 4.19 22.98
N GLY A 410 -19.77 3.27 23.64
CA GLY A 410 -18.49 3.50 24.31
C GLY A 410 -17.27 3.08 23.52
N LEU A 411 -17.37 2.01 22.72
CA LEU A 411 -16.26 1.49 21.92
C LEU A 411 -16.73 1.06 20.53
N VAL A 412 -15.95 1.46 19.53
CA VAL A 412 -16.07 1.00 18.14
C VAL A 412 -14.84 0.17 17.79
N VAL A 413 -15.06 -1.08 17.42
CA VAL A 413 -14.06 -1.99 16.87
C VAL A 413 -14.26 -2.08 15.37
N VAL A 414 -13.21 -1.81 14.58
CA VAL A 414 -13.25 -1.94 13.11
C VAL A 414 -12.30 -3.05 12.69
N ASP A 415 -12.80 -4.08 12.00
CA ASP A 415 -11.98 -5.17 11.48
C ASP A 415 -11.68 -4.99 9.98
N GLU A 416 -10.44 -5.29 9.58
CA GLU A 416 -9.94 -5.20 8.20
C GLU A 416 -10.19 -3.83 7.53
N GLN A 417 -9.66 -2.77 8.17
CA GLN A 417 -9.86 -1.36 7.79
C GLN A 417 -9.64 -1.03 6.31
N HIS A 418 -8.77 -1.75 5.60
CA HIS A 418 -8.41 -1.41 4.22
C HIS A 418 -9.57 -1.47 3.20
N ARG A 419 -10.76 -1.94 3.60
CA ARG A 419 -12.00 -1.91 2.79
C ARG A 419 -13.01 -0.85 3.21
N PHE A 420 -12.76 -0.14 4.29
CA PHE A 420 -13.65 0.86 4.86
C PHE A 420 -13.04 2.25 4.75
N GLY A 421 -13.71 3.13 3.99
CA GLY A 421 -13.32 4.53 3.84
C GLY A 421 -13.35 5.28 5.17
N VAL A 422 -12.66 6.41 5.23
CA VAL A 422 -12.49 7.19 6.47
C VAL A 422 -13.82 7.80 6.91
N GLU A 423 -14.69 8.15 5.97
CA GLU A 423 -16.05 8.68 6.20
C GLU A 423 -16.92 7.77 7.09
N GLN A 424 -16.72 6.46 6.98
CA GLN A 424 -17.52 5.45 7.67
C GLN A 424 -17.21 5.41 9.17
N ARG A 425 -15.97 5.76 9.54
CA ARG A 425 -15.51 5.88 10.93
C ARG A 425 -16.12 7.11 11.60
N ASP A 426 -16.15 8.22 10.88
CA ASP A 426 -16.68 9.48 11.39
C ASP A 426 -18.21 9.41 11.54
N ALA A 427 -18.90 8.66 10.66
CA ALA A 427 -20.33 8.38 10.79
C ALA A 427 -20.69 7.60 12.08
N LEU A 428 -19.86 6.65 12.53
CA LEU A 428 -20.06 5.94 13.81
C LEU A 428 -19.78 6.83 15.01
N ARG A 429 -18.75 7.68 14.92
CA ARG A 429 -18.44 8.66 15.98
C ARG A 429 -19.57 9.66 16.15
N ALA A 430 -20.14 10.13 15.04
CA ALA A 430 -21.26 11.07 15.05
C ALA A 430 -22.55 10.49 15.67
N LYS A 431 -22.68 9.16 15.75
CA LYS A 431 -23.83 8.48 16.39
C LYS A 431 -23.75 8.46 17.92
N ALA A 432 -22.61 8.76 18.52
CA ALA A 432 -22.44 8.79 19.97
C ALA A 432 -22.55 10.22 20.51
N LYS A 433 -23.11 10.37 21.72
CA LYS A 433 -23.22 11.69 22.37
C LYS A 433 -21.87 12.27 22.77
N LYS A 434 -20.95 11.38 23.15
CA LYS A 434 -19.53 11.65 23.36
C LYS A 434 -18.73 10.79 22.38
N PRO A 435 -17.56 11.23 21.91
CA PRO A 435 -16.76 10.44 20.98
C PRO A 435 -16.38 9.08 21.62
N PRO A 436 -16.69 7.95 20.96
CA PRO A 436 -16.39 6.63 21.49
C PRO A 436 -14.90 6.32 21.35
N HIS A 437 -14.40 5.44 22.21
CA HIS A 437 -13.10 4.81 22.00
C HIS A 437 -13.11 4.04 20.67
N THR A 438 -11.98 4.04 19.96
CA THR A 438 -11.86 3.38 18.65
C THR A 438 -10.66 2.43 18.64
N LEU A 439 -10.94 1.17 18.36
CA LEU A 439 -9.96 0.11 18.16
C LEU A 439 -10.06 -0.39 16.72
N VAL A 440 -9.00 -0.23 15.95
CA VAL A 440 -8.94 -0.74 14.58
C VAL A 440 -8.06 -1.96 14.54
N MET A 441 -8.49 -3.02 13.85
CA MET A 441 -7.75 -4.25 13.70
C MET A 441 -7.39 -4.47 12.23
N THR A 442 -6.18 -4.96 12.00
CA THR A 442 -5.75 -5.40 10.66
C THR A 442 -5.03 -6.73 10.75
N ALA A 443 -5.33 -7.64 9.81
CA ALA A 443 -4.56 -8.87 9.68
C ALA A 443 -3.37 -8.74 8.72
N THR A 444 -3.35 -7.71 7.87
CA THR A 444 -2.14 -7.33 7.12
C THR A 444 -1.28 -6.45 8.01
N PRO A 445 -0.08 -6.91 8.37
CA PRO A 445 0.85 -6.06 9.08
C PRO A 445 1.20 -4.86 8.21
N ILE A 446 1.32 -3.69 8.83
CA ILE A 446 1.70 -2.45 8.14
C ILE A 446 3.00 -1.99 8.82
N PRO A 447 4.07 -1.68 8.07
CA PRO A 447 5.29 -1.17 8.66
C PRO A 447 5.01 0.03 9.56
N ARG A 448 5.71 0.12 10.70
CA ARG A 448 5.42 1.13 11.74
C ARG A 448 5.48 2.54 11.14
N THR A 449 6.43 2.79 10.26
CA THR A 449 6.62 4.07 9.61
C THR A 449 5.44 4.46 8.74
N VAL A 450 4.86 3.53 7.99
CA VAL A 450 3.60 3.75 7.23
C VAL A 450 2.45 4.01 8.19
N ALA A 451 2.35 3.23 9.27
CA ALA A 451 1.31 3.46 10.26
C ALA A 451 1.42 4.86 10.90
N MET A 452 2.64 5.33 11.19
CA MET A 452 2.91 6.65 11.75
C MET A 452 2.68 7.81 10.78
N THR A 453 2.63 7.58 9.47
CA THR A 453 2.48 8.64 8.46
C THR A 453 1.10 8.67 7.80
N VAL A 454 0.49 7.50 7.59
CA VAL A 454 -0.84 7.34 6.99
C VAL A 454 -1.93 7.33 8.05
N TYR A 455 -1.72 6.55 9.10
CA TYR A 455 -2.68 6.35 10.20
C TYR A 455 -2.22 7.04 11.48
N GLY A 456 -1.42 8.11 11.36
CA GLY A 456 -0.64 8.66 12.47
C GLY A 456 -1.46 9.27 13.62
N ASP A 457 -2.79 9.38 13.48
CA ASP A 457 -3.75 9.65 14.55
C ASP A 457 -3.98 8.43 15.47
N LEU A 458 -3.61 7.22 15.04
CA LEU A 458 -3.72 5.98 15.79
C LEU A 458 -2.39 5.63 16.49
N GLU A 459 -2.48 5.21 17.75
CA GLU A 459 -1.40 4.48 18.42
C GLU A 459 -1.34 3.03 17.92
N THR A 460 -0.15 2.46 17.76
CA THR A 460 -0.02 1.10 17.20
C THR A 460 0.39 0.08 18.27
N SER A 461 -0.37 -1.00 18.43
CA SER A 461 0.03 -2.18 19.20
C SER A 461 0.27 -3.36 18.26
N ARG A 462 1.25 -4.21 18.58
CA ARG A 462 1.65 -5.35 17.74
C ARG A 462 1.52 -6.65 18.52
N LEU A 463 0.73 -7.58 17.98
CA LEU A 463 0.66 -8.97 18.42
C LEU A 463 1.51 -9.83 17.48
N THR A 464 2.74 -10.11 17.91
CA THR A 464 3.71 -10.92 17.15
C THR A 464 3.64 -12.41 17.49
N GLU A 465 3.11 -12.76 18.65
CA GLU A 465 3.03 -14.14 19.12
C GLU A 465 1.81 -14.86 18.53
N LEU A 466 2.00 -16.13 18.18
CA LEU A 466 0.92 -17.04 17.82
C LEU A 466 0.47 -17.82 19.07
N PRO A 467 -0.84 -18.06 19.29
CA PRO A 467 -1.32 -18.86 20.41
C PRO A 467 -0.71 -20.28 20.42
N ALA A 468 -0.55 -20.84 21.63
CA ALA A 468 -0.03 -22.18 21.81
C ALA A 468 -0.91 -23.23 21.09
N GLY A 469 -0.26 -24.22 20.44
CA GLY A 469 -0.95 -25.32 19.75
C GLY A 469 -1.12 -25.15 18.24
N ARG A 470 -0.73 -24.01 17.67
CA ARG A 470 -0.75 -23.81 16.21
C ARG A 470 0.50 -24.41 15.56
N SER A 471 0.29 -25.30 14.59
CA SER A 471 1.39 -25.87 13.80
C SER A 471 1.84 -24.87 12.71
N PRO A 472 3.15 -24.73 12.45
CA PRO A 472 3.66 -23.87 11.39
C PRO A 472 3.17 -24.33 10.01
N ILE A 473 3.08 -23.38 9.07
CA ILE A 473 2.66 -23.65 7.69
C ILE A 473 3.92 -23.77 6.83
N ALA A 474 4.22 -24.98 6.36
CA ALA A 474 5.30 -25.18 5.39
C ALA A 474 4.89 -24.56 4.05
N THR A 475 5.70 -23.67 3.50
CA THR A 475 5.42 -22.98 2.24
C THR A 475 6.49 -23.30 1.22
N HIS A 476 6.09 -23.71 0.01
CA HIS A 476 7.02 -24.02 -1.08
C HIS A 476 6.56 -23.40 -2.39
N VAL A 477 7.52 -22.86 -3.16
CA VAL A 477 7.26 -22.40 -4.52
C VAL A 477 7.49 -23.54 -5.50
N VAL A 478 6.46 -23.84 -6.30
CA VAL A 478 6.41 -24.99 -7.19
C VAL A 478 6.50 -24.51 -8.66
N PRO A 479 7.53 -24.93 -9.43
CA PRO A 479 7.62 -24.58 -10.84
C PRO A 479 6.49 -25.23 -11.65
N TYR A 480 5.67 -24.42 -12.34
CA TYR A 480 4.57 -24.92 -13.18
C TYR A 480 5.08 -25.78 -14.36
N THR A 481 6.26 -25.44 -14.88
CA THR A 481 6.88 -26.13 -16.02
C THR A 481 7.40 -27.54 -15.68
N ASP A 482 7.56 -27.87 -14.40
CA ASP A 482 8.00 -29.20 -13.97
C ASP A 482 6.81 -30.10 -13.64
N GLN A 483 6.50 -31.00 -14.59
CA GLN A 483 5.39 -31.95 -14.47
C GLN A 483 5.52 -32.92 -13.28
N ARG A 484 6.74 -33.21 -12.81
CA ARG A 484 6.92 -34.08 -11.63
C ARG A 484 6.45 -33.37 -10.37
N TRP A 485 6.81 -32.10 -10.22
CA TRP A 485 6.36 -31.27 -9.11
C TRP A 485 4.85 -31.00 -9.14
N MET A 486 4.27 -30.80 -10.33
CA MET A 486 2.82 -30.70 -10.50
C MET A 486 2.09 -31.99 -10.11
N HIS A 487 2.55 -33.14 -10.59
CA HIS A 487 1.97 -34.42 -10.18
C HIS A 487 2.06 -34.64 -8.66
N ARG A 488 3.21 -34.29 -8.04
CA ARG A 488 3.39 -34.39 -6.60
C ARG A 488 2.45 -33.47 -5.82
N THR A 489 2.23 -32.24 -6.32
CA THR A 489 1.31 -31.24 -5.75
C THR A 489 -0.10 -31.81 -5.65
N TRP A 490 -0.65 -32.33 -6.74
CA TRP A 490 -1.99 -32.91 -6.73
C TRP A 490 -2.08 -34.22 -5.93
N SER A 491 -1.04 -35.05 -5.98
CA SER A 491 -0.97 -36.26 -5.14
C SER A 491 -1.06 -35.90 -3.66
N ARG A 492 -0.40 -34.80 -3.25
CA ARG A 492 -0.44 -34.33 -1.88
C ARG A 492 -1.84 -33.89 -1.45
N ILE A 493 -2.57 -33.18 -2.31
CA ILE A 493 -3.97 -32.80 -2.04
C ILE A 493 -4.84 -34.04 -1.85
N ARG A 494 -4.65 -35.09 -2.66
CA ARG A 494 -5.37 -36.37 -2.48
C ARG A 494 -5.00 -37.07 -1.17
N GLU A 495 -3.75 -37.03 -0.75
CA GLU A 495 -3.32 -37.58 0.56
C GLU A 495 -4.02 -36.89 1.73
N GLU A 496 -4.16 -35.56 1.69
CA GLU A 496 -4.87 -34.80 2.72
C GLU A 496 -6.37 -35.16 2.74
N ALA A 497 -7.00 -35.17 1.56
CA ALA A 497 -8.41 -35.55 1.41
C ALA A 497 -8.69 -36.99 1.88
N ALA A 498 -7.82 -37.94 1.52
CA ALA A 498 -7.93 -39.34 1.95
C ALA A 498 -7.80 -39.51 3.46
N ALA A 499 -7.11 -38.59 4.13
CA ALA A 499 -7.00 -38.56 5.58
C ALA A 499 -8.15 -37.78 6.27
N GLY A 500 -9.22 -37.47 5.53
CA GLY A 500 -10.41 -36.77 6.04
C GLY A 500 -10.23 -35.26 6.20
N ARG A 501 -9.16 -34.69 5.64
CA ARG A 501 -8.84 -33.26 5.73
C ARG A 501 -9.22 -32.53 4.44
N GLN A 502 -9.23 -31.21 4.49
CA GLN A 502 -9.70 -30.38 3.39
C GLN A 502 -8.59 -29.51 2.80
N ALA A 503 -8.78 -29.08 1.55
CA ALA A 503 -7.80 -28.26 0.84
C ALA A 503 -8.42 -27.11 0.02
N TYR A 504 -7.63 -26.06 -0.17
CA TYR A 504 -7.95 -24.93 -1.05
C TYR A 504 -7.14 -24.99 -2.36
N VAL A 505 -7.77 -24.63 -3.47
CA VAL A 505 -7.10 -24.33 -4.74
C VAL A 505 -7.51 -22.92 -5.17
N VAL A 506 -6.54 -22.01 -5.27
CA VAL A 506 -6.80 -20.59 -5.54
C VAL A 506 -6.36 -20.24 -6.96
N CYS A 507 -7.26 -19.63 -7.72
CA CYS A 507 -7.03 -19.15 -9.08
C CYS A 507 -7.09 -17.62 -9.14
N PRO A 508 -6.30 -16.96 -10.01
CA PRO A 508 -6.29 -15.50 -10.13
C PRO A 508 -7.57 -14.93 -10.78
N ARG A 509 -8.29 -15.72 -11.60
CA ARG A 509 -9.46 -15.24 -12.37
C ARG A 509 -10.69 -16.13 -12.23
N VAL A 510 -11.85 -15.51 -12.44
CA VAL A 510 -13.18 -16.15 -12.40
C VAL A 510 -13.52 -16.90 -13.71
N GLY A 511 -12.98 -16.48 -14.86
CA GLY A 511 -13.39 -16.96 -16.20
C GLY A 511 -14.50 -16.11 -16.83
N GLY A 512 -14.54 -16.06 -18.18
CA GLY A 512 -15.56 -15.34 -18.95
C GLY A 512 -15.34 -13.84 -19.18
N ASP A 513 -14.12 -13.32 -19.01
CA ASP A 513 -13.80 -11.95 -19.43
C ASP A 513 -13.41 -11.93 -20.91
N ASP A 514 -14.34 -11.57 -21.79
CA ASP A 514 -14.07 -11.17 -23.18
C ASP A 514 -13.37 -9.79 -23.25
N THR A 515 -12.32 -9.61 -22.46
CA THR A 515 -11.34 -8.55 -22.66
C THR A 515 -10.05 -9.21 -23.13
N GLU A 516 -10.08 -9.65 -24.39
CA GLU A 516 -8.86 -9.72 -25.17
C GLU A 516 -8.27 -8.30 -25.19
N ASP A 517 -7.17 -8.08 -24.48
CA ASP A 517 -6.23 -7.03 -24.85
C ASP A 517 -5.23 -7.70 -25.80
N PRO A 518 -5.38 -7.58 -27.15
CA PRO A 518 -4.60 -8.35 -28.12
C PRO A 518 -3.17 -7.81 -28.31
N GLY A 519 -2.58 -7.22 -27.27
CA GLY A 519 -1.42 -6.33 -27.38
C GLY A 519 -0.11 -6.83 -26.79
N THR A 520 -0.07 -7.89 -25.97
CA THR A 520 1.18 -8.36 -25.36
C THR A 520 1.45 -9.83 -25.69
N ASN A 521 2.31 -10.04 -26.68
CA ASN A 521 2.86 -11.37 -26.99
C ASN A 521 3.64 -11.91 -25.78
N GLU A 522 3.46 -13.21 -25.49
CA GLU A 522 4.25 -14.14 -24.66
C GLU A 522 3.75 -14.59 -23.28
N LYS A 523 2.55 -14.23 -22.78
CA LYS A 523 2.01 -14.83 -21.53
C LYS A 523 0.71 -15.61 -21.77
N ARG A 524 0.62 -16.82 -21.20
CA ARG A 524 -0.63 -17.60 -21.15
C ARG A 524 -1.73 -16.75 -20.49
N PRO A 525 -2.99 -16.80 -21.00
CA PRO A 525 -4.11 -16.18 -20.30
C PRO A 525 -4.25 -16.76 -18.88
N PRO A 526 -4.58 -15.95 -17.87
CA PRO A 526 -4.62 -16.42 -16.48
C PRO A 526 -5.68 -17.51 -16.30
N LEU A 527 -5.39 -18.49 -15.45
CA LEU A 527 -6.27 -19.64 -15.24
C LEU A 527 -7.62 -19.22 -14.65
N ALA A 528 -8.70 -19.58 -15.35
CA ALA A 528 -10.07 -19.37 -14.90
C ALA A 528 -10.49 -20.44 -13.90
N VAL A 529 -11.08 -20.02 -12.77
CA VAL A 529 -11.54 -20.93 -11.72
C VAL A 529 -12.59 -21.94 -12.21
N THR A 530 -13.45 -21.55 -13.16
CA THR A 530 -14.47 -22.42 -13.77
C THR A 530 -13.87 -23.53 -14.64
N ASP A 531 -12.82 -23.22 -15.38
CA ASP A 531 -12.19 -24.19 -16.28
C ASP A 531 -11.31 -25.16 -15.46
N ILE A 532 -10.61 -24.62 -14.46
CA ILE A 532 -9.77 -25.40 -13.54
C ILE A 532 -10.59 -26.37 -12.70
N VAL A 533 -11.76 -25.97 -12.16
CA VAL A 533 -12.56 -26.90 -11.34
C VAL A 533 -13.04 -28.10 -12.17
N GLU A 534 -13.43 -27.89 -13.43
CA GLU A 534 -13.84 -28.99 -14.31
C GLU A 534 -12.65 -29.86 -14.72
N GLU A 535 -11.49 -29.26 -15.05
CA GLU A 535 -10.27 -29.99 -15.36
C GLU A 535 -9.83 -30.88 -14.18
N LEU A 536 -9.78 -30.33 -12.97
CA LEU A 536 -9.38 -31.06 -11.77
C LEU A 536 -10.36 -32.18 -11.43
N ARG A 537 -11.67 -31.93 -11.60
CA ARG A 537 -12.72 -32.93 -11.37
C ARG A 537 -12.61 -34.09 -12.35
N ALA A 538 -12.31 -33.81 -13.62
CA ALA A 538 -12.16 -34.82 -14.65
C ALA A 538 -10.85 -35.62 -14.53
N ASN A 539 -9.78 -35.00 -13.99
CA ASN A 539 -8.44 -35.56 -14.01
C ASN A 539 -7.86 -35.75 -12.60
N GLN A 540 -6.99 -34.83 -12.14
CA GLN A 540 -6.07 -35.07 -11.04
C GLN A 540 -6.76 -35.27 -9.69
N LEU A 541 -7.95 -34.68 -9.50
CA LEU A 541 -8.76 -34.78 -8.29
C LEU A 541 -10.04 -35.60 -8.51
N SER A 542 -10.07 -36.44 -9.54
CA SER A 542 -11.19 -37.34 -9.81
C SER A 542 -11.51 -38.20 -8.58
N GLY A 543 -12.82 -38.27 -8.26
CA GLY A 543 -13.36 -38.97 -7.10
C GLY A 543 -13.43 -38.16 -5.80
N LEU A 544 -12.94 -36.92 -5.76
CA LEU A 544 -13.11 -36.01 -4.62
C LEU A 544 -14.33 -35.08 -4.80
N ARG A 545 -14.88 -34.58 -3.69
CA ARG A 545 -15.98 -33.62 -3.67
C ARG A 545 -15.41 -32.20 -3.82
N LEU A 546 -15.53 -31.63 -5.02
CA LEU A 546 -15.02 -30.30 -5.35
C LEU A 546 -16.13 -29.24 -5.29
N GLY A 547 -15.86 -28.15 -4.58
CA GLY A 547 -16.70 -26.94 -4.55
C GLY A 547 -16.08 -25.79 -5.34
N LEU A 548 -16.93 -24.90 -5.86
CA LEU A 548 -16.52 -23.70 -6.60
C LEU A 548 -16.92 -22.45 -5.82
N LEU A 549 -16.00 -21.49 -5.65
CA LEU A 549 -16.31 -20.20 -5.02
C LEU A 549 -15.65 -19.02 -5.74
N HIS A 550 -16.45 -18.10 -6.26
CA HIS A 550 -15.93 -16.88 -6.88
C HIS A 550 -16.81 -15.66 -6.66
N GLY A 551 -16.27 -14.48 -6.96
CA GLY A 551 -16.91 -13.19 -6.66
C GLY A 551 -18.26 -12.98 -7.34
N ARG A 552 -18.46 -13.61 -8.50
CA ARG A 552 -19.72 -13.53 -9.29
C ARG A 552 -20.86 -14.44 -8.81
N LEU A 553 -20.62 -15.36 -7.87
CA LEU A 553 -21.71 -16.19 -7.35
C LEU A 553 -22.70 -15.35 -6.55
N ASP A 554 -23.97 -15.72 -6.59
CA ASP A 554 -24.99 -15.10 -5.76
C ASP A 554 -24.65 -15.29 -4.27
N PRO A 555 -24.96 -14.30 -3.39
CA PRO A 555 -24.64 -14.38 -1.96
C PRO A 555 -25.14 -15.66 -1.28
N GLU A 556 -26.38 -16.08 -1.57
CA GLU A 556 -26.96 -17.31 -1.01
C GLU A 556 -26.18 -18.56 -1.43
N GLU A 557 -25.69 -18.58 -2.68
CA GLU A 557 -24.89 -19.70 -3.19
C GLU A 557 -23.50 -19.73 -2.55
N LYS A 558 -22.84 -18.57 -2.40
CA LYS A 558 -21.58 -18.46 -1.66
C LYS A 558 -21.73 -19.00 -0.24
N ASP A 559 -22.78 -18.59 0.46
CA ASP A 559 -23.06 -19.02 1.83
C ASP A 559 -23.36 -20.52 1.91
N ARG A 560 -24.06 -21.07 0.92
CA ARG A 560 -24.31 -22.52 0.84
C ARG A 560 -23.02 -23.31 0.65
N VAL A 561 -22.18 -22.90 -0.31
CA VAL A 561 -20.88 -23.56 -0.59
C VAL A 561 -19.95 -23.46 0.62
N MET A 562 -19.86 -22.29 1.24
CA MET A 562 -19.00 -22.10 2.42
C MET A 562 -19.47 -22.91 3.63
N ARG A 563 -20.80 -23.04 3.84
CA ARG A 563 -21.35 -23.92 4.88
C ARG A 563 -21.05 -25.38 4.62
N ALA A 564 -21.24 -25.85 3.38
CA ALA A 564 -20.92 -27.22 2.99
C ALA A 564 -19.42 -27.52 3.16
N TYR A 565 -18.55 -26.58 2.79
CA TYR A 565 -17.12 -26.72 3.02
C TYR A 565 -16.79 -26.73 4.52
N ALA A 566 -17.32 -25.83 5.33
CA ALA A 566 -17.08 -25.84 6.78
C ALA A 566 -17.58 -27.13 7.46
N ALA A 567 -18.65 -27.76 6.95
CA ALA A 567 -19.19 -29.02 7.46
C ALA A 567 -18.39 -30.27 7.04
N GLY A 568 -17.41 -30.13 6.14
CA GLY A 568 -16.67 -31.27 5.59
C GLY A 568 -17.42 -32.01 4.47
N ASP A 569 -18.45 -31.41 3.88
CA ASP A 569 -19.18 -31.98 2.73
C ASP A 569 -18.43 -31.81 1.40
N ILE A 570 -17.44 -30.92 1.38
CA ILE A 570 -16.57 -30.62 0.24
C ILE A 570 -15.13 -30.86 0.66
N ASP A 571 -14.40 -31.70 -0.08
CA ASP A 571 -13.01 -32.04 0.20
C ASP A 571 -12.06 -30.93 -0.27
N VAL A 572 -12.33 -30.36 -1.45
CA VAL A 572 -11.48 -29.34 -2.07
C VAL A 572 -12.32 -28.14 -2.54
N LEU A 573 -11.99 -26.95 -2.04
CA LEU A 573 -12.62 -25.71 -2.50
C LEU A 573 -11.73 -25.01 -3.54
N VAL A 574 -12.21 -24.94 -4.78
CA VAL A 574 -11.58 -24.21 -5.87
C VAL A 574 -12.16 -22.80 -5.90
N ALA A 575 -11.34 -21.79 -5.66
CA ALA A 575 -11.80 -20.43 -5.43
C ALA A 575 -10.91 -19.35 -6.04
N THR A 576 -11.43 -18.13 -6.15
CA THR A 576 -10.60 -16.94 -6.39
C THR A 576 -10.21 -16.25 -5.07
N THR A 577 -9.65 -15.04 -5.14
CA THR A 577 -9.30 -14.18 -3.99
C THR A 577 -10.45 -13.90 -3.01
N VAL A 578 -11.68 -14.31 -3.28
CA VAL A 578 -12.82 -14.15 -2.35
C VAL A 578 -12.57 -14.84 -1.00
N ILE A 579 -11.76 -15.91 -0.96
CA ILE A 579 -11.42 -16.57 0.30
C ILE A 579 -10.44 -15.78 1.18
N GLU A 580 -9.82 -14.70 0.67
CA GLU A 580 -8.94 -13.81 1.43
C GLU A 580 -9.62 -13.31 2.70
N VAL A 581 -10.95 -13.15 2.67
CA VAL A 581 -11.80 -12.63 3.74
C VAL A 581 -12.70 -13.74 4.34
N GLY A 582 -12.37 -15.01 4.11
CA GLY A 582 -13.28 -16.15 4.31
C GLY A 582 -13.42 -16.73 5.73
N VAL A 583 -14.21 -17.79 5.83
CA VAL A 583 -14.57 -18.53 7.05
C VAL A 583 -13.38 -19.32 7.62
N ASN A 584 -13.29 -19.44 8.95
CA ASN A 584 -12.31 -20.30 9.61
C ASN A 584 -12.69 -21.78 9.46
N VAL A 585 -11.86 -22.58 8.78
CA VAL A 585 -12.07 -24.03 8.62
C VAL A 585 -10.88 -24.78 9.23
N PRO A 586 -10.97 -25.23 10.50
CA PRO A 586 -9.84 -25.88 11.19
C PRO A 586 -9.30 -27.14 10.52
N ASN A 587 -10.16 -27.85 9.77
CA ASN A 587 -9.82 -29.07 9.04
C ASN A 587 -9.11 -28.82 7.70
N ALA A 588 -8.98 -27.56 7.27
CA ALA A 588 -8.26 -27.18 6.07
C ALA A 588 -6.75 -27.15 6.32
N THR A 589 -6.02 -28.04 5.67
CA THR A 589 -4.58 -28.26 5.94
C THR A 589 -3.68 -28.00 4.74
N ALA A 590 -4.20 -28.03 3.51
CA ALA A 590 -3.41 -27.74 2.32
C ALA A 590 -4.01 -26.62 1.47
N MET A 591 -3.13 -25.83 0.86
CA MET A 591 -3.47 -24.79 -0.09
C MET A 591 -2.56 -24.85 -1.30
N VAL A 592 -3.14 -24.74 -2.50
CA VAL A 592 -2.45 -24.53 -3.77
C VAL A 592 -2.86 -23.17 -4.31
N VAL A 593 -1.91 -22.30 -4.62
CA VAL A 593 -2.15 -21.03 -5.31
C VAL A 593 -1.58 -21.14 -6.72
N LEU A 594 -2.45 -21.12 -7.73
CA LEU A 594 -2.07 -21.16 -9.14
C LEU A 594 -1.71 -19.75 -9.63
N ASP A 595 -0.75 -19.65 -10.56
CA ASP A 595 -0.19 -18.37 -11.06
C ASP A 595 0.18 -17.41 -9.91
N ALA A 596 0.86 -17.91 -8.88
CA ALA A 596 1.13 -17.20 -7.63
C ALA A 596 1.83 -15.85 -7.84
N GLU A 597 2.61 -15.69 -8.93
CA GLU A 597 3.26 -14.42 -9.29
C GLU A 597 2.28 -13.30 -9.68
N ARG A 598 0.99 -13.59 -9.84
CA ARG A 598 -0.03 -12.58 -10.12
C ARG A 598 -0.64 -11.96 -8.87
N PHE A 599 -0.34 -12.51 -7.69
CA PHE A 599 -0.85 -12.03 -6.41
C PHE A 599 0.19 -11.13 -5.72
N GLY A 600 -0.29 -10.14 -4.98
CA GLY A 600 0.56 -9.34 -4.09
C GLY A 600 1.04 -10.15 -2.88
N ILE A 601 2.14 -9.73 -2.24
CA ILE A 601 2.69 -10.40 -1.04
C ILE A 601 1.64 -10.49 0.07
N SER A 602 0.96 -9.37 0.33
CA SER A 602 -0.10 -9.28 1.33
C SER A 602 -1.26 -10.26 1.07
N GLN A 603 -1.64 -10.46 -0.19
CA GLN A 603 -2.69 -11.42 -0.57
C GLN A 603 -2.24 -12.86 -0.35
N LEU A 604 -1.03 -13.22 -0.80
CA LEU A 604 -0.46 -14.54 -0.58
C LEU A 604 -0.34 -14.86 0.90
N HIS A 605 0.02 -13.86 1.72
CA HIS A 605 0.07 -13.98 3.17
C HIS A 605 -1.30 -14.28 3.79
N GLN A 606 -2.33 -13.51 3.43
CA GLN A 606 -3.70 -13.72 3.90
C GLN A 606 -4.24 -15.09 3.49
N LEU A 607 -4.01 -15.50 2.23
CA LEU A 607 -4.39 -16.81 1.69
C LEU A 607 -3.69 -17.92 2.47
N ARG A 608 -2.36 -17.87 2.63
CA ARG A 608 -1.58 -18.82 3.43
C ARG A 608 -2.17 -18.98 4.84
N GLY A 609 -2.54 -17.87 5.49
CA GLY A 609 -3.16 -17.87 6.81
C GLY A 609 -4.53 -18.54 6.92
N ARG A 610 -5.13 -19.02 5.81
CA ARG A 610 -6.41 -19.77 5.79
C ARG A 610 -6.27 -21.26 6.07
N VAL A 611 -5.06 -21.82 6.02
CA VAL A 611 -4.80 -23.24 6.35
C VAL A 611 -3.99 -23.37 7.65
N GLY A 612 -3.94 -24.59 8.21
CA GLY A 612 -3.15 -24.87 9.41
C GLY A 612 -3.69 -24.17 10.65
N ARG A 613 -5.03 -24.15 10.79
CA ARG A 613 -5.74 -23.52 11.93
C ARG A 613 -6.20 -24.52 12.99
N GLY A 614 -6.16 -25.82 12.68
CA GLY A 614 -6.42 -26.90 13.64
C GLY A 614 -5.14 -27.46 14.26
N SER A 615 -5.23 -28.70 14.76
CA SER A 615 -4.10 -29.44 15.35
C SER A 615 -3.10 -29.99 14.31
N HIS A 616 -3.45 -29.95 13.03
CA HIS A 616 -2.64 -30.50 11.95
C HIS A 616 -1.76 -29.42 11.30
N ALA A 617 -0.56 -29.81 10.88
CA ALA A 617 0.37 -28.94 10.16
C ALA A 617 -0.21 -28.47 8.82
N GLY A 618 -0.01 -27.18 8.52
CA GLY A 618 -0.44 -26.59 7.26
C GLY A 618 0.61 -26.73 6.16
N LEU A 619 0.16 -26.81 4.91
CA LEU A 619 1.01 -26.81 3.71
C LEU A 619 0.47 -25.79 2.69
N CYS A 620 1.33 -24.91 2.20
CA CYS A 620 1.02 -23.93 1.16
C CYS A 620 1.96 -24.12 -0.05
N LEU A 621 1.39 -24.35 -1.22
CA LEU A 621 2.10 -24.59 -2.47
C LEU A 621 1.82 -23.45 -3.45
N LEU A 622 2.84 -22.64 -3.73
CA LEU A 622 2.77 -21.47 -4.62
C LEU A 622 3.22 -21.88 -6.01
N VAL A 623 2.28 -22.17 -6.91
CA VAL A 623 2.58 -22.61 -8.28
C VAL A 623 2.86 -21.40 -9.16
N SER A 624 3.99 -21.39 -9.86
CA SER A 624 4.42 -20.23 -10.66
C SER A 624 5.20 -20.63 -11.92
N GLU A 625 5.05 -19.84 -12.98
CA GLU A 625 5.89 -19.89 -14.19
C GLU A 625 7.14 -18.99 -14.10
N ALA A 626 7.32 -18.24 -13.00
CA ALA A 626 8.43 -17.31 -12.85
C ALA A 626 9.78 -18.03 -12.76
N PHE A 627 10.73 -17.62 -13.61
CA PHE A 627 12.10 -18.15 -13.63
C PHE A 627 12.94 -17.62 -12.46
N GLU A 628 13.93 -18.41 -12.03
CA GLU A 628 14.92 -18.01 -11.04
C GLU A 628 15.65 -16.72 -11.45
N GLY A 629 15.90 -15.84 -10.48
CA GLY A 629 16.53 -14.53 -10.70
C GLY A 629 15.60 -13.45 -11.27
N THR A 630 14.30 -13.71 -11.41
CA THR A 630 13.31 -12.66 -11.73
C THR A 630 12.75 -12.03 -10.44
N PRO A 631 12.38 -10.73 -10.43
CA PRO A 631 11.77 -10.09 -9.26
C PRO A 631 10.51 -10.81 -8.77
N ALA A 632 9.72 -11.35 -9.71
CA ALA A 632 8.53 -12.13 -9.40
C ALA A 632 8.86 -13.41 -8.60
N ARG A 633 9.97 -14.09 -8.95
CA ARG A 633 10.42 -15.30 -8.27
C ARG A 633 11.02 -14.98 -6.90
N GLU A 634 11.89 -13.98 -6.81
CA GLU A 634 12.47 -13.50 -5.54
C GLU A 634 11.38 -13.17 -4.52
N ARG A 635 10.31 -12.50 -4.97
CA ARG A 635 9.14 -12.21 -4.14
C ARG A 635 8.43 -13.47 -3.62
N LEU A 636 8.24 -14.48 -4.48
CA LEU A 636 7.61 -15.74 -4.06
C LEU A 636 8.49 -16.52 -3.09
N ASP A 637 9.80 -16.54 -3.33
CA ASP A 637 10.76 -17.17 -2.43
C ASP A 637 10.81 -16.45 -1.07
N ALA A 638 10.69 -15.12 -1.05
CA ALA A 638 10.55 -14.35 0.18
C ALA A 638 9.29 -14.75 0.96
N VAL A 639 8.13 -14.83 0.31
CA VAL A 639 6.87 -15.32 0.91
C VAL A 639 7.01 -16.75 1.47
N ALA A 640 7.75 -17.61 0.78
CA ALA A 640 7.97 -18.99 1.22
C ALA A 640 8.96 -19.09 2.39
N SER A 641 9.91 -18.16 2.50
CA SER A 641 11.01 -18.20 3.47
C SER A 641 10.62 -17.79 4.91
N THR A 642 9.56 -16.99 5.06
CA THR A 642 9.16 -16.47 6.38
C THR A 642 7.66 -16.61 6.61
N THR A 643 7.29 -17.02 7.83
CA THR A 643 5.91 -16.98 8.30
C THR A 643 5.53 -15.63 8.89
N ASP A 644 6.49 -14.74 9.14
CA ASP A 644 6.27 -13.44 9.77
C ASP A 644 5.65 -12.45 8.78
N GLY A 645 4.36 -12.14 8.99
CA GLY A 645 3.65 -11.15 8.19
C GLY A 645 4.22 -9.74 8.26
N PHE A 646 4.91 -9.35 9.35
CA PHE A 646 5.53 -8.02 9.46
C PHE A 646 6.73 -7.90 8.54
N ALA A 647 7.62 -8.92 8.53
CA ALA A 647 8.74 -8.98 7.60
C ALA A 647 8.26 -8.97 6.14
N LEU A 648 7.15 -9.66 5.84
CA LEU A 648 6.55 -9.66 4.50
C LEU A 648 5.95 -8.31 4.11
N ALA A 649 5.36 -7.58 5.05
CA ALA A 649 4.82 -6.25 4.78
C ALA A 649 5.92 -5.20 4.50
N GLU A 650 7.07 -5.31 5.19
CA GLU A 650 8.25 -4.49 4.89
C GLU A 650 8.77 -4.77 3.48
N LEU A 651 8.88 -6.05 3.11
CA LEU A 651 9.25 -6.46 1.74
C LEU A 651 8.22 -6.03 0.67
N ASP A 652 6.92 -6.09 0.96
CA ASP A 652 5.85 -5.63 0.04
C ASP A 652 5.98 -4.13 -0.21
N LEU A 653 6.28 -3.36 0.83
CA LEU A 653 6.49 -1.92 0.74
C LEU A 653 7.82 -1.55 0.05
N GLU A 654 8.86 -2.38 0.18
CA GLU A 654 10.12 -2.17 -0.55
C GLU A 654 9.94 -2.37 -2.07
N GLN A 655 9.11 -3.34 -2.44
CA GLN A 655 8.87 -3.71 -3.83
C GLN A 655 7.82 -2.82 -4.51
N ARG A 656 6.78 -2.40 -3.77
CA ARG A 656 5.84 -1.39 -4.26
C ARG A 656 6.49 -0.03 -4.13
N ARG A 657 6.56 0.74 -5.23
CA ARG A 657 6.96 2.15 -5.11
C ARG A 657 5.97 2.82 -4.15
N GLU A 658 6.50 3.49 -3.12
CA GLU A 658 5.76 4.01 -1.95
C GLU A 658 4.52 4.85 -2.31
N GLY A 659 4.48 5.42 -3.52
CA GLY A 659 3.33 6.17 -4.05
C GLY A 659 2.03 5.37 -4.14
N ASP A 660 2.06 4.04 -4.33
CA ASP A 660 0.84 3.22 -4.41
C ASP A 660 0.14 3.06 -3.04
N VAL A 661 0.89 3.12 -1.93
CA VAL A 661 0.35 2.97 -0.57
C VAL A 661 -0.20 4.28 -0.03
N LEU A 662 0.33 5.41 -0.51
CA LEU A 662 -0.10 6.76 -0.15
C LEU A 662 -1.17 7.34 -1.10
N GLY A 663 -1.67 6.55 -2.06
CA GLY A 663 -2.78 6.96 -2.93
C GLY A 663 -2.40 7.81 -4.14
N ALA A 664 -1.13 7.84 -4.55
CA ALA A 664 -0.68 8.57 -5.74
C ALA A 664 -1.34 8.08 -7.05
N ALA A 665 -1.95 6.88 -7.05
CA ALA A 665 -2.59 6.29 -8.22
C ALA A 665 -4.08 6.64 -8.40
N GLN A 666 -4.73 7.35 -7.45
CA GLN A 666 -6.19 7.52 -7.46
C GLN A 666 -6.70 8.97 -7.52
N SER A 667 -5.87 10.01 -7.35
CA SER A 667 -6.34 11.39 -7.54
C SER A 667 -5.23 12.33 -7.99
N GLY A 668 -5.55 13.28 -8.87
CA GLY A 668 -4.63 14.29 -9.40
C GLY A 668 -4.20 15.36 -8.38
N MET A 669 -3.96 14.99 -7.12
CA MET A 669 -3.50 15.88 -6.05
C MET A 669 -1.99 15.72 -5.79
N LYS A 670 -1.35 16.80 -5.37
CA LYS A 670 0.10 16.90 -5.18
C LYS A 670 0.56 15.99 -4.03
N SER A 671 1.43 15.01 -4.31
CA SER A 671 2.10 14.27 -3.23
C SER A 671 3.04 15.20 -2.47
N HIS A 672 2.74 15.45 -1.20
CA HIS A 672 3.59 16.24 -0.29
C HIS A 672 4.84 15.49 0.18
N VAL A 673 4.89 14.17 -0.04
CA VAL A 673 6.06 13.32 0.15
C VAL A 673 6.73 13.13 -1.19
N LYS A 674 7.88 13.79 -1.39
CA LYS A 674 8.61 13.77 -2.67
C LYS A 674 9.97 13.10 -2.54
N LEU A 675 10.66 13.35 -1.42
CA LEU A 675 11.98 12.77 -1.16
C LEU A 675 11.99 11.78 0.00
N LEU A 676 11.12 11.97 0.99
CA LEU A 676 11.07 11.14 2.17
C LEU A 676 10.57 9.73 1.83
N SER A 677 11.40 8.73 2.11
CA SER A 677 11.06 7.33 1.99
C SER A 677 10.55 6.80 3.31
N LEU A 678 9.33 6.27 3.33
CA LEU A 678 8.73 5.72 4.55
C LEU A 678 9.53 4.54 5.12
N LEU A 679 10.23 3.81 4.26
CA LEU A 679 11.08 2.70 4.68
C LEU A 679 12.47 3.15 5.09
N LYS A 680 13.17 3.83 4.17
CA LYS A 680 14.60 4.13 4.35
C LYS A 680 14.83 5.23 5.37
N ASP A 681 13.86 6.12 5.58
CA ASP A 681 13.98 7.28 6.46
C ASP A 681 13.17 7.12 7.76
N ALA A 682 12.98 5.87 8.21
CA ALA A 682 12.28 5.53 9.45
C ALA A 682 12.75 6.35 10.66
N ASP A 683 14.07 6.49 10.82
CA ASP A 683 14.68 7.24 11.92
C ASP A 683 14.38 8.74 11.83
N ILE A 684 14.35 9.31 10.62
CA ILE A 684 13.99 10.72 10.39
C ILE A 684 12.52 10.95 10.76
N ILE A 685 11.63 10.02 10.42
CA ILE A 685 10.21 10.09 10.75
C ILE A 685 10.01 10.01 12.27
N ALA A 686 10.65 9.05 12.93
CA ALA A 686 10.55 8.87 14.37
C ALA A 686 11.09 10.08 15.14
N ALA A 687 12.25 10.59 14.75
CA ALA A 687 12.83 11.78 15.38
C ALA A 687 12.00 13.05 15.08
N SER A 688 11.50 13.22 13.85
CA SER A 688 10.56 14.28 13.50
C SER A 688 9.28 14.25 14.34
N ARG A 689 8.78 13.07 14.70
CA ARG A 689 7.60 12.95 15.57
C ARG A 689 7.87 13.46 16.98
N ALA A 690 9.00 13.10 17.57
CA ALA A 690 9.38 13.60 18.90
C ALA A 690 9.49 15.14 18.90
N GLU A 691 10.07 15.71 17.86
CA GLU A 691 10.18 17.16 17.69
C GLU A 691 8.82 17.82 17.45
N ALA A 692 7.96 17.22 16.62
CA ALA A 692 6.59 17.68 16.42
C ALA A 692 5.78 17.67 17.71
N THR A 693 5.90 16.61 18.53
CA THR A 693 5.28 16.54 19.86
C THR A 693 5.72 17.69 20.75
N ALA A 694 7.03 17.91 20.88
CA ALA A 694 7.55 19.02 21.69
C ALA A 694 7.09 20.40 21.18
N LEU A 695 7.01 20.60 19.86
CA LEU A 695 6.52 21.85 19.26
C LEU A 695 5.05 22.09 19.58
N VAL A 696 4.20 21.08 19.38
CA VAL A 696 2.75 21.20 19.60
C VAL A 696 2.39 21.31 21.08
N GLU A 697 3.11 20.62 21.97
CA GLU A 697 2.92 20.76 23.43
C GLU A 697 3.27 22.17 23.92
N ALA A 698 4.30 22.80 23.36
CA ALA A 698 4.73 24.14 23.73
C ALA A 698 3.88 25.26 23.09
N ASP A 699 3.39 25.03 21.87
CA ASP A 699 2.63 25.99 21.07
C ASP A 699 1.68 25.25 20.10
N PRO A 700 0.45 24.91 20.54
CA PRO A 700 -0.48 24.09 19.74
C PRO A 700 -0.91 24.72 18.41
N GLN A 701 -0.86 26.05 18.30
CA GLN A 701 -1.21 26.80 17.10
C GLN A 701 0.02 27.23 16.29
N LEU A 702 1.23 26.90 16.75
CA LEU A 702 2.50 27.23 16.11
C LEU A 702 2.66 28.74 15.84
N GLU A 703 2.08 29.59 16.67
CA GLU A 703 2.09 31.06 16.54
C GLU A 703 3.52 31.63 16.50
N ARG A 704 4.45 30.98 17.20
CA ARG A 704 5.88 31.37 17.23
C ARG A 704 6.58 31.14 15.89
N PHE A 705 6.05 30.28 15.01
CA PHE A 705 6.66 29.89 13.75
C PHE A 705 5.64 29.97 12.59
N PRO A 706 5.21 31.18 12.19
CA PRO A 706 4.12 31.36 11.22
C PRO A 706 4.41 30.75 9.84
N GLY A 707 5.69 30.76 9.40
CA GLY A 707 6.09 30.10 8.15
C GLY A 707 5.98 28.57 8.22
N PHE A 708 6.26 27.99 9.38
CA PHE A 708 6.08 26.56 9.62
C PHE A 708 4.59 26.20 9.73
N ALA A 709 3.82 27.01 10.46
CA ALA A 709 2.39 26.86 10.63
C ALA A 709 1.67 26.84 9.28
N ALA A 710 2.01 27.77 8.37
CA ALA A 710 1.45 27.81 7.02
C ALA A 710 1.68 26.51 6.23
N LEU A 711 2.86 25.88 6.32
CA LEU A 711 3.11 24.58 5.68
C LEU A 711 2.29 23.45 6.29
N VAL A 712 2.14 23.47 7.62
CA VAL A 712 1.34 22.47 8.35
C VAL A 712 -0.14 22.61 7.98
N ASP A 713 -0.65 23.84 7.91
CA ASP A 713 -2.05 24.11 7.59
C ASP A 713 -2.38 23.79 6.11
N ASP A 714 -1.46 24.11 5.18
CA ASP A 714 -1.59 23.74 3.76
C ASP A 714 -1.69 22.22 3.57
N LEU A 715 -0.79 21.46 4.21
CA LEU A 715 -0.84 20.00 4.19
C LEU A 715 -2.10 19.44 4.87
N ALA A 716 -2.56 20.07 5.95
CA ALA A 716 -3.76 19.65 6.66
C ALA A 716 -5.03 19.85 5.81
N ALA A 717 -5.12 20.95 5.07
CA ALA A 717 -6.23 21.23 4.15
C ALA A 717 -6.31 20.20 3.02
N ASP A 718 -5.18 19.91 2.36
CA ASP A 718 -5.11 18.91 1.29
C ASP A 718 -5.44 17.49 1.78
N ARG A 719 -4.99 17.14 2.99
CA ARG A 719 -5.33 15.84 3.60
C ARG A 719 -6.78 15.75 4.05
N GLY A 720 -7.41 16.86 4.44
CA GLY A 720 -8.85 16.92 4.71
C GLY A 720 -9.65 16.45 3.49
N GLU A 721 -9.33 16.99 2.31
CA GLU A 721 -9.97 16.57 1.05
C GLU A 721 -9.63 15.13 0.63
N PHE A 722 -8.42 14.63 0.89
CA PHE A 722 -8.03 13.25 0.62
C PHE A 722 -8.79 12.23 1.49
N LEU A 723 -9.14 12.61 2.72
CA LEU A 723 -9.89 11.77 3.66
C LEU A 723 -11.42 11.88 3.47
N GLU A 724 -11.92 13.00 2.94
CA GLU A 724 -13.33 13.23 2.59
C GLU A 724 -13.74 12.64 1.22
N LYS A 725 -12.80 12.15 0.40
CA LYS A 725 -13.09 11.59 -0.93
C LYS A 725 -12.70 10.11 -1.08
N GLY A 726 -12.23 9.46 -0.01
CA GLY A 726 -11.58 8.14 -0.02
C GLY A 726 -12.30 7.02 0.72
#